data_AF-A0A812FZX5-F1
#
_entry.id   AF-A0A812FZX5-F1
#
_cell.length_a   1.000
_cell.length_b   1.000
_cell.length_c   1.000
_cell.angle_alpha   90.00
_cell.angle_beta   90.00
_cell.angle_gamma   90.00
#
_symmetry.space_group_name_H-M   'P 1'
#
loop_
_entity.id
_entity.type
_entity.pdbx_description
1 polymer ?
#
loop_
_entity_poly.entity_id
_entity_poly.type
_entity_poly.pdbx_seq_one_letter_code
_entity_poly.pdbx_strand_id
1 'polypeptide(L)'
;MLTNPRGRFYFADNPERHRDYFQKIPVSKLIVNPYETVKLNEVMLPDDRLLTELDPSTGTWHKGDMRAYTAKILMSHGINLANYGINSSTAISERAHPYTANQITAIAAVGRYQNGVVAHGGSGGNGMVTIDSSLGNEWSHEVGHNFGLGHWPGGTDGTTHRPSTDINSAWGWDQFQQRFIANFMWNKRNGQDQVCCTDGIGIPAFEGYKFNRDAMGGGEPTSPISKYTLYTPFVLEKIQNFMEKKATFDAASSTGFSKWNDETKTMQEYEQPALLLVKSIASQSQLNTIKDDTAGSVLLGYINDFDITKVETGDGRWIRDIYLPSAANVAAGKVVNVARYSGYGVTVHINGQSVNLNRGDSKFYISDGKVWQETSEAQVAENNPTRAPTDSGVAVTTLVGYYDPQQALNSYIFPALHGAYGFVYQPTPAESLNTNGCYVRVYNGRNYQTDNYQLVGFRYDDNVMNKFHINLKQADAPTRAEVVCDNTVLSSLDIEKPKQDLKVSIVQSDSLTDSTPTENSAPVAHAGEDQSVLSGATITLSANQSTDADGDELTYVWKQISGLPATIQSIDKVNISVILPESNKAESYVFSVTVSDGKVSSEDTVIISAQPQANQNHAPQVSLPQSMEAKSGAVIEIAATASDQDGDVLSYQWHTSGLVYQPVSVSTIRLTVPEVTVDSQFTVRVVVSDPTGESASSSTVVKVKANNDACSISDPNAANYAIWSASKSYSGGDLVSYKQLVWKAKYWSQNNQPDNSDAWELISDVALPWSTQKAYSGGDQVAYNSVKYEAKWWTRGDQPDVSSVWTSKGSACQ
;
A
#
# COMPACT_ATOMS: atom_id res chain seq x y z
N MET A 1 8.85 18.97 -22.69
CA MET A 1 7.70 19.73 -22.15
C MET A 1 6.86 20.23 -23.32
N LEU A 2 5.65 19.69 -23.54
CA LEU A 2 4.80 19.97 -24.72
C LEU A 2 5.46 19.62 -26.07
N THR A 3 6.41 18.69 -26.01
CA THR A 3 7.18 18.16 -27.14
C THR A 3 7.84 16.85 -26.71
N ASN A 4 8.25 16.04 -27.69
CA ASN A 4 9.01 14.84 -27.41
C ASN A 4 10.36 15.18 -26.74
N PRO A 5 10.86 14.32 -25.85
CA PRO A 5 12.20 14.45 -25.29
C PRO A 5 13.25 14.53 -26.41
N ARG A 6 14.34 15.28 -26.18
CA ARG A 6 15.36 15.54 -27.20
C ARG A 6 16.17 14.28 -27.57
N GLY A 7 16.18 13.25 -26.71
CA GLY A 7 16.96 12.02 -26.92
C GLY A 7 18.48 12.24 -26.96
N ARG A 8 18.96 13.29 -26.28
CA ARG A 8 20.38 13.68 -26.26
C ARG A 8 20.80 14.09 -24.85
N PHE A 9 21.18 13.10 -24.03
CA PHE A 9 21.80 13.27 -22.72
C PHE A 9 22.97 12.28 -22.59
N TYR A 10 24.02 12.50 -23.38
CA TYR A 10 25.16 11.60 -23.51
C TYR A 10 25.91 11.31 -22.20
N PHE A 11 25.83 12.20 -21.20
CA PHE A 11 26.41 11.94 -19.89
C PHE A 11 25.68 10.79 -19.20
N ALA A 12 24.35 10.86 -19.09
CA ALA A 12 23.52 9.90 -18.37
C ALA A 12 23.54 8.49 -18.98
N ASP A 13 23.67 8.40 -20.30
CA ASP A 13 23.55 7.13 -21.03
C ASP A 13 24.85 6.30 -21.05
N ASN A 14 25.95 6.79 -20.48
CA ASN A 14 27.27 6.16 -20.68
C ASN A 14 28.20 6.23 -19.45
N PRO A 15 28.43 5.10 -18.76
CA PRO A 15 29.34 5.03 -17.61
C PRO A 15 30.77 5.52 -17.86
N GLU A 16 31.31 5.39 -19.08
CA GLU A 16 32.64 5.91 -19.43
C GLU A 16 32.69 7.44 -19.33
N ARG A 17 31.56 8.12 -19.57
CA ARG A 17 31.43 9.56 -19.39
C ARG A 17 31.48 9.96 -17.92
N HIS A 18 30.96 9.12 -17.04
CA HIS A 18 31.04 9.33 -15.60
C HIS A 18 32.48 9.17 -15.12
N ARG A 19 33.17 8.12 -15.58
CA ARG A 19 34.60 7.85 -15.28
C ARG A 19 35.51 8.98 -15.74
N ASP A 20 35.32 9.50 -16.95
CA ASP A 20 36.11 10.62 -17.48
C ASP A 20 35.87 11.92 -16.70
N TYR A 21 34.61 12.25 -16.38
CA TYR A 21 34.30 13.44 -15.59
C TYR A 21 34.81 13.34 -14.15
N PHE A 22 34.76 12.15 -13.54
CA PHE A 22 35.35 11.88 -12.21
C PHE A 22 36.82 12.30 -12.16
N GLN A 23 37.59 12.11 -13.25
CA GLN A 23 39.00 12.56 -13.31
C GLN A 23 39.18 14.09 -13.30
N LYS A 24 38.10 14.88 -13.41
CA LYS A 24 38.17 16.35 -13.47
C LYS A 24 37.89 17.02 -12.15
N ILE A 25 37.35 16.31 -11.17
CA ILE A 25 36.94 16.88 -9.88
C ILE A 25 37.60 16.11 -8.74
N PRO A 26 37.98 16.77 -7.63
CA PRO A 26 38.71 16.14 -6.54
C PRO A 26 37.74 15.41 -5.60
N VAL A 27 37.17 14.28 -6.06
CA VAL A 27 36.20 13.49 -5.30
C VAL A 27 36.68 12.05 -5.09
N SER A 28 36.33 11.45 -3.95
CA SER A 28 36.57 10.03 -3.69
C SER A 28 35.54 9.11 -4.34
N LYS A 29 34.31 9.61 -4.52
CA LYS A 29 33.16 8.87 -5.06
C LYS A 29 32.24 9.80 -5.86
N LEU A 30 31.81 9.34 -7.04
CA LEU A 30 30.77 9.95 -7.87
C LEU A 30 29.66 8.93 -8.10
N ILE A 31 28.45 9.26 -7.63
CA ILE A 31 27.24 8.49 -7.88
C ILE A 31 26.45 9.22 -8.96
N VAL A 32 26.22 8.56 -10.08
CA VAL A 32 25.35 9.05 -11.15
C VAL A 32 24.08 8.23 -11.13
N ASN A 33 23.00 8.85 -10.65
CA ASN A 33 21.67 8.27 -10.59
C ASN A 33 20.87 8.64 -11.85
N PRO A 34 20.63 7.71 -12.78
CA PRO A 34 19.73 7.97 -13.89
C PRO A 34 18.27 8.06 -13.43
N TYR A 35 17.53 8.97 -14.05
CA TYR A 35 16.07 9.02 -14.03
C TYR A 35 15.52 8.70 -15.41
N GLU A 36 14.31 8.12 -15.45
CA GLU A 36 13.62 7.88 -16.71
C GLU A 36 13.35 9.19 -17.45
N THR A 37 13.40 9.12 -18.78
CA THR A 37 13.05 10.27 -19.61
C THR A 37 11.55 10.50 -19.55
N VAL A 38 11.15 11.70 -19.11
CA VAL A 38 9.74 12.07 -19.00
C VAL A 38 9.29 12.96 -20.16
N LYS A 39 8.18 12.57 -20.78
CA LYS A 39 7.44 13.40 -21.73
C LYS A 39 6.22 14.00 -21.01
N LEU A 40 6.19 15.32 -20.93
CA LEU A 40 5.04 16.07 -20.42
C LEU A 40 4.17 16.49 -21.59
N ASN A 41 2.99 15.86 -21.74
CA ASN A 41 2.00 16.22 -22.76
C ASN A 41 1.23 17.49 -22.39
N GLU A 42 1.11 17.74 -21.10
CA GLU A 42 0.57 18.96 -20.51
C GLU A 42 1.51 19.40 -19.37
N VAL A 43 1.47 20.69 -19.04
CA VAL A 43 2.33 21.29 -18.02
C VAL A 43 1.50 22.30 -17.24
N MET A 44 1.25 22.02 -15.97
CA MET A 44 0.72 23.01 -15.03
C MET A 44 1.83 23.98 -14.63
N LEU A 45 1.55 25.28 -14.63
CA LEU A 45 2.42 26.30 -14.03
C LEU A 45 1.91 26.65 -12.62
N PRO A 46 2.77 27.17 -11.72
CA PRO A 46 2.38 27.44 -10.34
C PRO A 46 1.31 28.53 -10.19
N ASP A 47 1.06 29.31 -11.24
CA ASP A 47 0.02 30.34 -11.33
C ASP A 47 -1.30 29.83 -11.93
N ASP A 48 -1.53 28.50 -11.91
CA ASP A 48 -2.75 27.82 -12.38
C ASP A 48 -2.95 27.80 -13.91
N ARG A 49 -1.93 28.17 -14.68
CA ARG A 49 -1.96 28.00 -16.13
C ARG A 49 -1.63 26.57 -16.52
N LEU A 50 -2.64 25.80 -16.93
CA LEU A 50 -2.45 24.51 -17.59
C LEU A 50 -2.11 24.71 -19.08
N LEU A 51 -0.88 24.36 -19.46
CA LEU A 51 -0.39 24.42 -20.82
C LEU A 51 -0.55 23.05 -21.49
N THR A 52 -1.19 22.98 -22.66
CA THR A 52 -1.41 21.72 -23.39
C THR A 52 -0.79 21.71 -24.79
N GLU A 53 -0.61 22.90 -25.39
CA GLU A 53 -0.01 23.04 -26.72
C GLU A 53 1.36 23.69 -26.67
N LEU A 54 1.46 24.91 -26.13
CA LEU A 54 2.70 25.66 -26.01
C LEU A 54 2.69 26.56 -24.78
N ASP A 55 3.87 27.01 -24.38
CA ASP A 55 4.06 28.07 -23.41
C ASP A 55 4.03 29.46 -24.10
N PRO A 56 3.15 30.39 -23.67
CA PRO A 56 3.01 31.71 -24.29
C PRO A 56 4.22 32.63 -24.05
N SER A 57 5.11 32.27 -23.12
CA SER A 57 6.37 33.00 -22.93
C SER A 57 7.35 32.74 -24.08
N THR A 58 8.35 33.61 -24.23
CA THR A 58 9.45 33.38 -25.18
C THR A 58 10.48 32.44 -24.57
N GLY A 59 10.64 31.26 -25.15
CA GLY A 59 11.70 30.33 -24.80
C GLY A 59 13.04 30.79 -25.36
N THR A 60 14.10 30.73 -24.56
CA THR A 60 15.48 30.87 -25.03
C THR A 60 16.37 29.82 -24.37
N TRP A 61 17.65 29.82 -24.68
CA TRP A 61 18.62 28.98 -23.99
C TRP A 61 18.57 29.17 -22.45
N HIS A 62 18.29 30.40 -21.98
CA HIS A 62 18.25 30.76 -20.55
C HIS A 62 16.89 31.23 -20.01
N LYS A 63 15.84 31.32 -20.83
CA LYS A 63 14.53 31.87 -20.43
C LYS A 63 13.35 30.98 -20.88
N GLY A 64 12.19 31.22 -20.29
CA GLY A 64 10.92 30.53 -20.54
C GLY A 64 10.26 30.10 -19.23
N ASP A 65 8.93 30.18 -19.13
CA ASP A 65 8.21 29.84 -17.90
C ASP A 65 8.37 28.36 -17.57
N MET A 66 8.17 27.46 -18.54
CA MET A 66 8.41 26.01 -18.36
C MET A 66 9.88 25.72 -17.99
N ARG A 67 10.84 26.47 -18.53
CA ARG A 67 12.25 26.33 -18.14
C ARG A 67 12.44 26.64 -16.66
N ALA A 68 11.89 27.75 -16.19
CA ALA A 68 12.06 28.22 -14.82
C ALA A 68 11.30 27.36 -13.81
N TYR A 69 9.99 27.23 -14.00
CA TYR A 69 9.10 26.65 -12.99
C TYR A 69 9.03 25.13 -13.08
N THR A 70 8.99 24.56 -14.29
CA THR A 70 8.89 23.11 -14.46
C THR A 70 10.27 22.45 -14.41
N ALA A 71 11.19 22.80 -15.33
CA ALA A 71 12.46 22.09 -15.42
C ALA A 71 13.37 22.31 -14.20
N LYS A 72 13.57 23.57 -13.77
CA LYS A 72 14.44 23.87 -12.62
C LYS A 72 13.72 23.64 -11.29
N ILE A 73 12.73 24.48 -10.97
CA ILE A 73 12.19 24.57 -9.61
C ILE A 73 11.36 23.35 -9.22
N LEU A 74 10.55 22.80 -10.13
CA LEU A 74 9.75 21.62 -9.85
C LEU A 74 10.56 20.32 -10.01
N MET A 75 11.17 20.09 -11.18
CA MET A 75 11.80 18.80 -11.47
C MET A 75 13.18 18.66 -10.81
N SER A 76 14.14 19.55 -11.10
CA SER A 76 15.50 19.42 -10.53
C SER A 76 15.50 19.57 -9.00
N HIS A 77 14.87 20.62 -8.50
CA HIS A 77 14.76 20.82 -7.06
C HIS A 77 13.79 19.86 -6.39
N GLY A 78 12.72 19.40 -7.06
CA GLY A 78 11.85 18.36 -6.50
C GLY A 78 12.62 17.06 -6.24
N ILE A 79 13.44 16.61 -7.20
CA ILE A 79 14.32 15.44 -6.99
C ILE A 79 15.28 15.66 -5.82
N ASN A 80 15.93 16.83 -5.73
CA ASN A 80 16.83 17.11 -4.61
C ASN A 80 16.08 17.12 -3.27
N LEU A 81 14.99 17.89 -3.18
CA LEU A 81 14.21 18.09 -1.96
C LEU A 81 13.57 16.78 -1.47
N ALA A 82 13.11 15.91 -2.38
CA ALA A 82 12.62 14.59 -2.05
C ALA A 82 13.71 13.71 -1.41
N ASN A 83 14.95 13.77 -1.92
CA ASN A 83 16.09 13.09 -1.28
C ASN A 83 16.47 13.70 0.07
N TYR A 84 16.15 14.97 0.34
CA TYR A 84 16.29 15.58 1.68
C TYR A 84 15.10 15.29 2.62
N GLY A 85 14.06 14.58 2.17
CA GLY A 85 12.86 14.32 2.95
C GLY A 85 12.04 15.57 3.24
N ILE A 86 12.04 16.55 2.31
CA ILE A 86 11.22 17.75 2.40
C ILE A 86 9.99 17.51 1.55
N ASN A 87 8.79 17.44 2.12
CA ASN A 87 7.58 17.06 1.37
C ASN A 87 7.00 18.21 0.53
N SER A 88 7.15 19.46 0.97
CA SER A 88 6.59 20.65 0.28
C SER A 88 7.47 21.89 0.41
N SER A 89 7.37 22.79 -0.56
CA SER A 89 8.06 24.09 -0.55
C SER A 89 7.40 25.13 -1.46
N THR A 90 7.94 26.35 -1.51
CA THR A 90 7.53 27.38 -2.48
C THR A 90 7.81 26.95 -3.93
N ALA A 91 6.92 27.32 -4.85
CA ALA A 91 7.01 26.94 -6.27
C ALA A 91 7.76 27.93 -7.16
N ILE A 92 8.16 29.10 -6.65
CA ILE A 92 8.72 30.21 -7.44
C ILE A 92 10.13 30.63 -7.01
N SER A 93 10.67 30.00 -5.97
CA SER A 93 11.99 30.32 -5.43
C SER A 93 12.86 29.09 -5.26
N GLU A 94 14.15 29.28 -5.53
CA GLU A 94 15.21 28.29 -5.31
C GLU A 94 15.68 28.25 -3.85
N ARG A 95 15.23 29.19 -2.99
CA ARG A 95 15.69 29.34 -1.60
C ARG A 95 15.29 28.20 -0.67
N ALA A 96 14.26 27.42 -1.04
CA ALA A 96 13.81 26.29 -0.23
C ALA A 96 14.79 25.10 -0.23
N HIS A 97 15.69 25.03 -1.22
CA HIS A 97 16.69 23.99 -1.28
C HIS A 97 17.80 24.27 -0.25
N PRO A 98 17.98 23.42 0.78
CA PRO A 98 18.92 23.69 1.86
C PRO A 98 20.38 23.58 1.40
N TYR A 99 20.63 22.74 0.39
CA TYR A 99 21.92 22.41 -0.17
C TYR A 99 23.03 22.14 0.87
N THR A 100 22.67 21.49 1.98
CA THR A 100 23.58 21.14 3.09
C THR A 100 24.50 19.98 2.73
N ALA A 101 24.08 19.13 1.78
CA ALA A 101 24.82 18.00 1.27
C ALA A 101 25.16 18.13 -0.22
N ASN A 102 26.21 17.45 -0.68
CA ASN A 102 26.61 17.41 -2.08
C ASN A 102 25.61 16.59 -2.92
N GLN A 103 24.72 17.28 -3.63
CA GLN A 103 23.78 16.69 -4.59
C GLN A 103 23.53 17.64 -5.76
N ILE A 104 23.51 17.12 -6.99
CA ILE A 104 23.25 17.91 -8.19
C ILE A 104 22.30 17.12 -9.09
N THR A 105 21.17 17.73 -9.44
CA THR A 105 20.26 17.20 -10.47
C THR A 105 20.51 17.91 -11.80
N ALA A 106 20.95 17.16 -12.80
CA ALA A 106 21.17 17.66 -14.16
C ALA A 106 20.01 17.30 -15.09
N ILE A 107 19.49 18.27 -15.83
CA ILE A 107 18.35 18.11 -16.75
C ILE A 107 18.69 18.66 -18.14
N ALA A 108 18.40 17.86 -19.18
CA ALA A 108 18.40 18.28 -20.58
C ALA A 108 16.97 18.64 -21.02
N ALA A 109 16.56 19.88 -20.76
CA ALA A 109 15.18 20.31 -20.99
C ALA A 109 14.95 20.84 -22.41
N VAL A 110 13.82 20.44 -23.01
CA VAL A 110 13.31 20.99 -24.28
C VAL A 110 11.82 21.30 -24.12
N GLY A 111 11.41 22.48 -24.57
CA GLY A 111 10.04 22.98 -24.45
C GLY A 111 9.50 23.55 -25.75
N ARG A 112 8.18 23.51 -25.95
CA ARG A 112 7.50 24.23 -27.03
C ARG A 112 6.95 25.56 -26.51
N TYR A 113 7.38 26.65 -27.14
CA TYR A 113 7.05 28.03 -26.79
C TYR A 113 6.40 28.76 -27.96
N GLN A 114 5.96 30.00 -27.75
CA GLN A 114 5.41 30.84 -28.83
C GLN A 114 6.41 31.03 -30.00
N ASN A 115 7.71 30.98 -29.74
CA ASN A 115 8.77 31.09 -30.74
C ASN A 115 9.30 29.73 -31.24
N GLY A 116 8.57 28.64 -31.00
CA GLY A 116 8.89 27.30 -31.46
C GLY A 116 9.47 26.38 -30.38
N VAL A 117 10.04 25.25 -30.81
CA VAL A 117 10.68 24.29 -29.90
C VAL A 117 12.09 24.76 -29.56
N VAL A 118 12.37 24.91 -28.27
CA VAL A 118 13.61 25.48 -27.74
C VAL A 118 14.25 24.49 -26.76
N ALA A 119 15.54 24.20 -26.97
CA ALA A 119 16.37 23.52 -26.00
C ALA A 119 16.96 24.52 -25.00
N HIS A 120 17.00 24.14 -23.74
CA HIS A 120 17.55 24.97 -22.66
C HIS A 120 18.93 24.47 -22.24
N GLY A 121 19.78 25.38 -21.78
CA GLY A 121 21.11 25.04 -21.31
C GLY A 121 21.79 26.22 -20.63
N GLY A 122 23.10 26.08 -20.44
CA GLY A 122 23.98 27.14 -19.95
C GLY A 122 23.55 27.72 -18.59
N SER A 123 23.06 26.88 -17.67
CA SER A 123 22.86 27.34 -16.29
C SER A 123 23.08 26.23 -15.28
N GLY A 124 23.77 26.52 -14.19
CA GLY A 124 23.87 25.67 -13.02
C GLY A 124 24.01 26.45 -11.72
N GLY A 125 23.90 25.75 -10.61
CA GLY A 125 24.01 26.30 -9.26
C GLY A 125 22.91 25.75 -8.33
N ASN A 126 23.16 25.85 -7.03
CA ASN A 126 22.22 25.45 -5.98
C ASN A 126 21.65 24.02 -6.17
N GLY A 127 22.52 23.06 -6.51
CA GLY A 127 22.17 21.66 -6.73
C GLY A 127 21.46 21.36 -8.05
N MET A 128 21.47 22.27 -9.03
CA MET A 128 20.82 22.07 -10.33
C MET A 128 21.77 22.35 -11.49
N VAL A 129 21.55 21.65 -12.59
CA VAL A 129 22.21 21.90 -13.88
C VAL A 129 21.16 21.79 -14.99
N THR A 130 21.04 22.82 -15.82
CA THR A 130 20.28 22.76 -17.08
C THR A 130 21.25 22.81 -18.23
N ILE A 131 21.23 21.79 -19.09
CA ILE A 131 22.23 21.59 -20.13
C ILE A 131 21.61 21.40 -21.52
N ASP A 132 22.21 22.02 -22.52
CA ASP A 132 22.01 21.68 -23.91
C ASP A 132 22.99 20.57 -24.33
N SER A 133 24.29 20.77 -24.10
CA SER A 133 25.32 19.74 -24.25
C SER A 133 25.69 19.14 -22.89
N SER A 134 25.50 17.82 -22.75
CA SER A 134 26.01 17.06 -21.61
C SER A 134 27.49 16.66 -21.76
N LEU A 135 28.19 17.24 -22.73
CA LEU A 135 29.61 16.99 -23.01
C LEU A 135 30.36 18.31 -23.10
N GLY A 136 31.67 18.24 -22.89
CA GLY A 136 32.57 19.37 -23.05
C GLY A 136 32.39 20.45 -22.02
N ASN A 137 32.66 21.70 -22.44
CA ASN A 137 32.78 22.79 -21.48
C ASN A 137 31.45 23.18 -20.85
N GLU A 138 30.31 23.03 -21.54
CA GLU A 138 29.02 23.34 -20.92
C GLU A 138 28.79 22.48 -19.67
N TRP A 139 29.01 21.17 -19.76
CA TRP A 139 28.90 20.29 -18.60
C TRP A 139 29.84 20.71 -17.46
N SER A 140 31.14 20.87 -17.75
CA SER A 140 32.11 21.30 -16.73
C SER A 140 31.74 22.67 -16.14
N HIS A 141 31.34 23.64 -16.96
CA HIS A 141 31.01 24.99 -16.50
C HIS A 141 29.78 25.00 -15.58
N GLU A 142 28.67 24.38 -16.02
CA GLU A 142 27.42 24.41 -15.27
C GLU A 142 27.47 23.57 -14.00
N VAL A 143 28.18 22.43 -14.02
CA VAL A 143 28.47 21.69 -12.79
C VAL A 143 29.41 22.50 -11.89
N GLY A 144 30.38 23.21 -12.45
CA GLY A 144 31.29 24.10 -11.72
C GLY A 144 30.56 25.16 -10.88
N HIS A 145 29.49 25.76 -11.40
CA HIS A 145 28.65 26.70 -10.64
C HIS A 145 28.05 26.09 -9.36
N ASN A 146 27.80 24.77 -9.35
CA ASN A 146 27.31 24.09 -8.16
C ASN A 146 28.36 24.01 -7.06
N PHE A 147 29.65 24.15 -7.38
CA PHE A 147 30.75 24.20 -6.41
C PHE A 147 31.03 25.62 -5.87
N GLY A 148 30.07 26.54 -6.02
CA GLY A 148 30.20 27.92 -5.55
C GLY A 148 31.12 28.77 -6.44
N LEU A 149 31.39 28.33 -7.67
CA LEU A 149 32.25 29.05 -8.61
C LEU A 149 31.44 30.10 -9.38
N GLY A 150 31.99 31.31 -9.50
CA GLY A 150 31.54 32.30 -10.48
C GLY A 150 32.27 32.14 -11.81
N HIS A 151 32.02 33.04 -12.76
CA HIS A 151 32.86 33.15 -13.95
C HIS A 151 34.23 33.73 -13.59
N TRP A 152 35.27 33.29 -14.28
CA TRP A 152 36.64 33.79 -14.09
C TRP A 152 37.14 33.77 -12.63
N PRO A 153 37.06 32.66 -11.87
CA PRO A 153 37.59 32.62 -10.51
C PRO A 153 39.07 32.97 -10.47
N GLY A 154 39.44 33.99 -9.69
CA GLY A 154 40.84 34.47 -9.64
C GLY A 154 41.28 35.22 -10.90
N GLY A 155 40.33 35.71 -11.72
CA GLY A 155 40.61 36.44 -12.95
C GLY A 155 41.28 35.56 -14.02
N THR A 156 42.00 36.19 -14.95
CA THR A 156 42.80 35.46 -15.95
C THR A 156 43.91 34.64 -15.30
N ASP A 157 44.40 35.06 -14.14
CA ASP A 157 45.48 34.38 -13.43
C ASP A 157 45.07 33.00 -12.90
N GLY A 158 43.87 32.91 -12.30
CA GLY A 158 43.29 31.65 -11.80
C GLY A 158 42.70 30.75 -12.88
N THR A 159 42.31 31.30 -14.04
CA THR A 159 41.58 30.56 -15.09
C THR A 159 42.39 30.23 -16.34
N THR A 160 43.70 30.49 -16.34
CA THR A 160 44.58 30.09 -17.44
C THR A 160 45.50 28.96 -16.96
N HIS A 161 45.52 27.84 -17.67
CA HIS A 161 46.50 26.78 -17.41
C HIS A 161 47.90 27.27 -17.78
N ARG A 162 48.92 26.81 -17.05
CA ARG A 162 50.27 27.37 -17.13
C ARG A 162 51.36 26.31 -17.37
N PRO A 163 52.57 26.73 -17.81
CA PRO A 163 53.74 25.86 -17.86
C PRO A 163 54.21 25.48 -16.45
N SER A 164 55.01 24.41 -16.36
CA SER A 164 55.51 23.85 -15.10
C SER A 164 56.37 24.79 -14.25
N THR A 165 56.82 25.92 -14.80
CA THR A 165 57.59 26.95 -14.10
C THR A 165 56.73 27.89 -13.26
N ASP A 166 55.41 27.86 -13.45
CA ASP A 166 54.49 28.85 -12.91
C ASP A 166 53.52 28.21 -11.91
N ILE A 167 53.00 29.02 -11.00
CA ILE A 167 51.85 28.65 -10.17
C ILE A 167 50.64 28.32 -11.05
N ASN A 168 49.66 27.58 -10.53
CA ASN A 168 48.47 27.18 -11.29
C ASN A 168 48.76 26.27 -12.50
N SER A 169 49.88 25.55 -12.47
CA SER A 169 50.24 24.52 -13.45
C SER A 169 50.06 23.11 -12.88
N ALA A 170 49.27 22.29 -13.57
CA ALA A 170 49.23 20.84 -13.39
C ALA A 170 48.74 20.17 -14.66
N TRP A 171 49.06 18.89 -14.84
CA TRP A 171 48.37 18.02 -15.79
C TRP A 171 47.31 17.21 -15.05
N GLY A 172 46.21 16.91 -15.73
CA GLY A 172 45.24 15.94 -15.22
C GLY A 172 45.80 14.53 -15.28
N TRP A 173 45.15 13.61 -14.57
CA TRP A 173 45.47 12.19 -14.56
C TRP A 173 44.20 11.40 -14.83
N ASP A 174 44.26 10.47 -15.80
CA ASP A 174 43.23 9.47 -15.98
C ASP A 174 43.69 8.16 -15.34
N GLN A 175 43.09 7.84 -14.21
CA GLN A 175 43.45 6.67 -13.43
C GLN A 175 43.05 5.35 -14.11
N PHE A 176 42.01 5.33 -14.94
CA PHE A 176 41.55 4.12 -15.60
C PHE A 176 42.33 3.80 -16.86
N GLN A 177 42.78 4.85 -17.57
CA GLN A 177 43.66 4.71 -18.73
C GLN A 177 45.14 4.73 -18.36
N GLN A 178 45.50 5.05 -17.12
CA GLN A 178 46.87 5.23 -16.63
C GLN A 178 47.66 6.24 -17.50
N ARG A 179 47.03 7.37 -17.82
CA ARG A 179 47.59 8.39 -18.73
C ARG A 179 47.40 9.80 -18.20
N PHE A 180 48.39 10.64 -18.43
CA PHE A 180 48.24 12.08 -18.18
C PHE A 180 47.33 12.75 -19.21
N ILE A 181 46.60 13.75 -18.72
CA ILE A 181 45.75 14.64 -19.50
C ILE A 181 46.45 16.00 -19.55
N ALA A 182 47.05 16.31 -20.69
CA ALA A 182 47.77 17.57 -20.87
C ALA A 182 46.86 18.79 -20.68
N ASN A 183 47.45 19.86 -20.11
CA ASN A 183 46.77 21.14 -19.84
C ASN A 183 46.85 22.15 -21.00
N PHE A 184 47.15 21.67 -22.21
CA PHE A 184 47.22 22.45 -23.45
C PHE A 184 46.25 21.92 -24.51
N MET A 185 46.00 22.75 -25.53
CA MET A 185 45.05 22.50 -26.60
C MET A 185 45.68 21.68 -27.74
N TRP A 186 45.40 20.38 -27.81
CA TRP A 186 45.93 19.47 -28.85
C TRP A 186 45.58 19.89 -30.29
N ASN A 187 44.49 20.63 -30.47
CA ASN A 187 44.01 21.09 -31.77
C ASN A 187 44.52 22.50 -32.17
N LYS A 188 45.34 23.17 -31.35
CA LYS A 188 45.79 24.57 -31.60
C LYS A 188 47.31 24.71 -31.42
N ARG A 189 48.07 24.39 -32.48
CA ARG A 189 49.55 24.43 -32.52
C ARG A 189 50.20 25.73 -33.05
N ASN A 190 49.44 26.62 -33.70
CA ASN A 190 50.02 27.73 -34.50
C ASN A 190 49.36 29.11 -34.21
N GLY A 191 48.75 29.28 -33.03
CA GLY A 191 48.07 30.54 -32.66
C GLY A 191 48.97 31.51 -31.90
N GLN A 192 48.66 32.82 -31.95
CA GLN A 192 49.28 33.80 -31.05
C GLN A 192 49.11 33.38 -29.59
N ASP A 193 50.11 33.71 -28.76
CA ASP A 193 50.12 33.43 -27.32
C ASP A 193 48.79 33.77 -26.69
N GLN A 194 48.38 32.96 -25.72
CA GLN A 194 47.20 33.30 -24.94
C GLN A 194 47.56 34.56 -24.15
N VAL A 195 46.91 35.68 -24.46
CA VAL A 195 46.96 36.87 -23.60
C VAL A 195 46.50 36.40 -22.21
N CYS A 196 47.45 36.33 -21.29
CA CYS A 196 47.24 35.95 -19.91
C CYS A 196 47.34 37.19 -19.03
N CYS A 197 46.82 37.01 -17.81
CA CYS A 197 47.35 37.60 -16.60
C CYS A 197 47.04 39.10 -16.44
N THR A 198 46.95 39.56 -15.20
CA THR A 198 46.64 40.97 -14.90
C THR A 198 47.75 41.93 -15.33
N ASP A 199 48.94 41.40 -15.61
CA ASP A 199 50.13 42.11 -16.11
C ASP A 199 50.17 42.28 -17.65
N GLY A 200 49.26 41.65 -18.39
CA GLY A 200 49.18 41.72 -19.85
C GLY A 200 50.24 40.90 -20.60
N ILE A 201 51.00 40.04 -19.92
CA ILE A 201 52.04 39.20 -20.51
C ILE A 201 51.41 37.91 -21.06
N GLY A 202 51.70 37.59 -22.34
CA GLY A 202 51.26 36.33 -22.95
C GLY A 202 52.04 35.13 -22.40
N ILE A 203 51.34 34.01 -22.16
CA ILE A 203 52.02 32.75 -21.83
C ILE A 203 52.48 32.10 -23.14
N PRO A 204 53.79 31.81 -23.30
CA PRO A 204 54.29 31.17 -24.49
C PRO A 204 53.72 29.75 -24.63
N ALA A 205 53.42 29.35 -25.85
CA ALA A 205 52.95 27.99 -26.15
C ALA A 205 54.00 26.92 -25.79
N PHE A 206 53.56 25.76 -25.31
CA PHE A 206 54.43 24.60 -25.05
C PHE A 206 54.59 23.79 -26.34
N GLU A 207 55.79 23.80 -26.94
CA GLU A 207 56.06 23.08 -28.21
C GLU A 207 55.05 23.46 -29.33
N GLY A 208 54.64 24.73 -29.35
CA GLY A 208 53.60 25.26 -30.24
C GLY A 208 52.16 25.07 -29.75
N TYR A 209 51.91 24.17 -28.79
CA TYR A 209 50.57 23.99 -28.23
C TYR A 209 50.20 25.11 -27.25
N LYS A 210 49.10 25.79 -27.55
CA LYS A 210 48.53 26.81 -26.67
C LYS A 210 48.02 26.18 -25.38
N PHE A 211 48.30 26.78 -24.22
CA PHE A 211 47.70 26.34 -22.96
C PHE A 211 46.17 26.46 -22.99
N ASN A 212 45.50 25.59 -22.22
CA ASN A 212 44.05 25.58 -22.14
C ASN A 212 43.55 26.64 -21.14
N ARG A 213 42.24 26.88 -21.09
CA ARG A 213 41.61 27.63 -20.00
C ARG A 213 40.85 26.70 -19.07
N ASP A 214 40.60 27.22 -17.88
CA ASP A 214 39.68 26.64 -16.91
C ASP A 214 38.25 26.55 -17.49
N ALA A 215 37.45 25.61 -16.98
CA ALA A 215 36.06 25.46 -17.40
C ALA A 215 35.22 26.72 -17.18
N MET A 216 35.50 27.50 -16.12
CA MET A 216 34.87 28.76 -15.76
C MET A 216 35.47 29.98 -16.50
N GLY A 217 36.53 29.78 -17.29
CA GLY A 217 37.21 30.78 -18.12
C GLY A 217 37.08 30.53 -19.63
N GLY A 218 36.18 29.66 -20.06
CA GLY A 218 35.97 29.31 -21.46
C GLY A 218 37.00 28.31 -22.00
N GLY A 219 37.38 27.32 -21.20
CA GLY A 219 38.21 26.20 -21.62
C GLY A 219 37.50 25.23 -22.57
N GLU A 220 38.24 24.25 -23.07
CA GLU A 220 37.75 23.29 -24.06
C GLU A 220 38.26 21.86 -23.76
N PRO A 221 37.48 20.80 -24.03
CA PRO A 221 37.89 19.39 -23.89
C PRO A 221 38.72 18.92 -25.09
N THR A 222 39.93 19.44 -25.26
CA THR A 222 40.76 19.17 -26.44
C THR A 222 41.61 17.90 -26.34
N SER A 223 41.65 17.25 -25.18
CA SER A 223 42.42 16.02 -24.99
C SER A 223 41.84 14.88 -25.84
N PRO A 224 42.68 14.04 -26.49
CA PRO A 224 42.18 12.90 -27.24
C PRO A 224 41.50 11.86 -26.36
N ILE A 225 41.84 11.82 -25.07
CA ILE A 225 41.35 10.82 -24.11
C ILE A 225 40.26 11.33 -23.16
N SER A 226 39.83 12.59 -23.31
CA SER A 226 38.80 13.18 -22.45
C SER A 226 37.81 14.04 -23.24
N LYS A 227 36.55 14.03 -22.80
CA LYS A 227 35.45 14.83 -23.34
C LYS A 227 35.02 15.96 -22.41
N TYR A 228 35.72 16.19 -21.29
CA TYR A 228 35.40 17.26 -20.35
C TYR A 228 36.58 18.21 -20.16
N THR A 229 36.26 19.49 -19.91
CA THR A 229 37.28 20.51 -19.72
C THR A 229 37.99 20.31 -18.40
N LEU A 230 39.31 20.43 -18.42
CA LEU A 230 40.17 20.35 -17.25
C LEU A 230 40.08 21.65 -16.45
N TYR A 231 39.78 21.56 -15.16
CA TYR A 231 39.88 22.70 -14.24
C TYR A 231 41.33 23.02 -13.91
N THR A 232 41.64 24.29 -13.67
CA THR A 232 42.97 24.71 -13.20
C THR A 232 43.17 24.34 -11.71
N PRO A 233 44.42 24.17 -11.23
CA PRO A 233 44.70 23.94 -9.82
C PRO A 233 44.03 24.91 -8.85
N PHE A 234 44.01 26.21 -9.19
CA PHE A 234 43.35 27.26 -8.41
C PHE A 234 41.84 27.01 -8.24
N VAL A 235 41.19 26.49 -9.29
CA VAL A 235 39.77 26.19 -9.25
C VAL A 235 39.52 24.84 -8.57
N LEU A 236 40.38 23.84 -8.78
CA LEU A 236 40.29 22.55 -8.08
C LEU A 236 40.38 22.72 -6.56
N GLU A 237 41.26 23.58 -6.05
CA GLU A 237 41.34 23.91 -4.62
C GLU A 237 40.01 24.47 -4.10
N LYS A 238 39.33 25.32 -4.87
CA LYS A 238 38.02 25.86 -4.48
C LYS A 238 36.93 24.78 -4.47
N ILE A 239 36.93 23.88 -5.46
CA ILE A 239 36.00 22.76 -5.53
C ILE A 239 36.20 21.83 -4.33
N GLN A 240 37.45 21.48 -4.02
CA GLN A 240 37.77 20.64 -2.86
C GLN A 240 37.28 21.28 -1.56
N ASN A 241 37.65 22.54 -1.31
CA ASN A 241 37.23 23.29 -0.12
C ASN A 241 35.70 23.40 -0.01
N PHE A 242 34.99 23.52 -1.13
CA PHE A 242 33.53 23.55 -1.14
C PHE A 242 32.95 22.20 -0.71
N MET A 243 33.45 21.10 -1.26
CA MET A 243 32.92 19.77 -0.99
C MET A 243 33.20 19.30 0.43
N GLU A 244 34.41 19.54 0.95
CA GLU A 244 34.80 19.19 2.32
C GLU A 244 33.97 19.94 3.39
N LYS A 245 33.45 21.13 3.06
CA LYS A 245 32.58 21.92 3.95
C LYS A 245 31.14 21.44 3.99
N LYS A 246 30.72 20.59 3.05
CA LYS A 246 29.36 20.06 2.94
C LYS A 246 29.28 18.65 3.49
N ALA A 247 28.08 18.26 3.91
CA ALA A 247 27.78 16.86 4.11
C ALA A 247 27.71 16.12 2.77
N THR A 248 27.66 14.80 2.84
CA THR A 248 27.44 13.91 1.71
C THR A 248 26.36 12.93 2.12
N PHE A 249 25.47 12.62 1.17
CA PHE A 249 24.52 11.53 1.30
C PHE A 249 25.26 10.21 1.47
N ASP A 250 24.98 9.48 2.54
CA ASP A 250 25.70 8.28 2.92
C ASP A 250 24.72 7.19 3.36
N ALA A 251 24.56 6.17 2.53
CA ALA A 251 23.62 5.08 2.80
C ALA A 251 24.05 4.16 3.95
N ALA A 252 25.33 4.21 4.36
CA ALA A 252 25.83 3.47 5.52
C ALA A 252 25.65 4.23 6.84
N SER A 253 25.34 5.52 6.76
CA SER A 253 25.11 6.38 7.92
C SER A 253 23.70 6.21 8.46
N SER A 254 23.59 6.15 9.79
CA SER A 254 22.32 6.08 10.51
C SER A 254 21.48 7.36 10.37
N THR A 255 22.14 8.50 10.12
CA THR A 255 21.46 9.77 9.82
C THR A 255 21.16 9.94 8.33
N GLY A 256 21.69 9.05 7.47
CA GLY A 256 21.66 9.14 6.01
C GLY A 256 22.70 10.11 5.43
N PHE A 257 23.53 10.73 6.28
CA PHE A 257 24.52 11.71 5.88
C PHE A 257 25.80 11.61 6.70
N SER A 258 26.92 11.85 6.05
CA SER A 258 28.21 11.99 6.70
C SER A 258 28.86 13.31 6.31
N LYS A 259 29.62 13.92 7.21
CA LYS A 259 30.37 15.16 6.97
C LYS A 259 31.80 15.04 7.44
N TRP A 260 32.72 15.65 6.70
CA TRP A 260 34.13 15.73 7.09
C TRP A 260 34.30 16.60 8.32
N ASN A 261 35.01 16.08 9.32
CA ASN A 261 35.42 16.83 10.51
C ASN A 261 36.92 17.18 10.37
N ASP A 262 37.22 18.48 10.29
CA ASP A 262 38.60 18.95 10.09
C ASP A 262 39.49 18.80 11.33
N GLU A 263 38.91 18.67 12.53
CA GLU A 263 39.69 18.44 13.75
C GLU A 263 40.11 16.98 13.87
N THR A 264 39.19 16.05 13.59
CA THR A 264 39.45 14.61 13.70
C THR A 264 40.00 13.98 12.42
N LYS A 265 39.91 14.69 11.29
CA LYS A 265 40.29 14.21 9.95
C LYS A 265 39.56 12.91 9.56
N THR A 266 38.27 12.82 9.90
CA THR A 266 37.43 11.67 9.58
C THR A 266 36.04 12.11 9.12
N MET A 267 35.36 11.26 8.35
CA MET A 267 33.92 11.40 8.13
C MET A 267 33.16 11.03 9.40
N GLN A 268 32.17 11.82 9.77
CA GLN A 268 31.30 11.60 10.93
C GLN A 268 29.84 11.70 10.51
N GLU A 269 28.95 11.03 11.24
CA GLU A 269 27.50 11.19 11.13
C GLU A 269 27.12 12.67 11.13
N TYR A 270 26.22 13.06 10.22
CA TYR A 270 25.77 14.43 10.09
C TYR A 270 24.25 14.50 10.17
N GLU A 271 23.76 15.03 11.28
CA GLU A 271 22.34 15.31 11.40
C GLU A 271 21.95 16.52 10.54
N GLN A 272 20.98 16.31 9.64
CA GLN A 272 20.43 17.41 8.88
C GLN A 272 19.76 18.42 9.82
N PRO A 273 19.94 19.74 9.59
CA PRO A 273 19.22 20.75 10.34
C PRO A 273 17.71 20.53 10.26
N ALA A 274 17.01 20.83 11.35
CA ALA A 274 15.55 20.80 11.39
C ALA A 274 14.94 21.68 10.27
N LEU A 275 13.82 21.24 9.70
CA LEU A 275 13.03 22.12 8.83
C LEU A 275 12.19 23.02 9.71
N LEU A 276 12.64 24.27 9.84
CA LEU A 276 11.83 25.30 10.44
C LEU A 276 11.03 25.99 9.33
N LEU A 277 9.70 25.98 9.46
CA LEU A 277 8.83 26.78 8.60
C LEU A 277 8.99 28.24 8.98
N VAL A 278 9.46 29.07 8.05
CA VAL A 278 9.75 30.48 8.31
C VAL A 278 8.86 31.40 7.48
N LYS A 279 8.14 32.31 8.14
CA LYS A 279 7.50 33.48 7.49
C LYS A 279 8.40 34.70 7.70
N SER A 280 8.77 35.40 6.64
CA SER A 280 9.41 36.73 6.76
C SER A 280 8.43 37.84 6.37
N ILE A 281 8.31 38.83 7.25
CA ILE A 281 7.58 40.09 7.11
C ILE A 281 8.64 41.19 6.99
N ALA A 282 9.03 41.50 5.75
CA ALA A 282 10.18 42.35 5.48
C ALA A 282 9.86 43.54 4.57
N SER A 283 8.89 43.44 3.67
CA SER A 283 8.53 44.56 2.80
C SER A 283 7.69 45.61 3.54
N GLN A 284 7.71 46.87 3.08
CA GLN A 284 6.90 47.93 3.70
C GLN A 284 5.40 47.58 3.68
N SER A 285 4.90 46.96 2.60
CA SER A 285 3.49 46.55 2.53
C SER A 285 3.15 45.51 3.59
N GLN A 286 4.01 44.52 3.80
CA GLN A 286 3.83 43.50 4.84
C GLN A 286 3.97 44.09 6.25
N LEU A 287 4.94 44.98 6.46
CA LEU A 287 5.08 45.68 7.75
C LEU A 287 3.83 46.52 8.06
N ASN A 288 3.21 47.13 7.04
CA ASN A 288 1.97 47.88 7.23
C ASN A 288 0.80 47.00 7.68
N THR A 289 0.78 45.69 7.38
CA THR A 289 -0.32 44.81 7.81
C THR A 289 -0.31 44.55 9.31
N ILE A 290 0.85 44.68 9.97
CA ILE A 290 1.01 44.52 11.42
C ILE A 290 1.17 45.86 12.14
N LYS A 291 1.11 46.97 11.39
CA LYS A 291 1.23 48.32 11.94
C LYS A 291 -0.02 48.66 12.75
N ASP A 292 0.17 49.20 13.95
CA ASP A 292 -0.90 49.60 14.86
C ASP A 292 -1.82 48.43 15.33
N ASP A 293 -1.46 47.17 15.01
CA ASP A 293 -2.12 45.96 15.52
C ASP A 293 -1.66 45.68 16.97
N THR A 294 -2.21 46.44 17.91
CA THR A 294 -1.82 46.35 19.33
C THR A 294 -2.13 45.01 19.98
N ALA A 295 -3.03 44.21 19.38
CA ALA A 295 -3.36 42.86 19.84
C ALA A 295 -2.43 41.78 19.26
N GLY A 296 -1.62 42.11 18.25
CA GLY A 296 -0.78 41.17 17.52
C GLY A 296 -1.57 40.08 16.79
N SER A 297 -2.82 40.37 16.39
CA SER A 297 -3.73 39.38 15.79
C SER A 297 -3.28 38.91 14.41
N VAL A 298 -2.67 39.79 13.62
CA VAL A 298 -2.10 39.45 12.31
C VAL A 298 -0.85 38.60 12.47
N LEU A 299 0.02 38.96 13.43
CA LEU A 299 1.17 38.13 13.77
C LEU A 299 0.75 36.76 14.29
N LEU A 300 -0.29 36.69 15.13
CA LEU A 300 -0.83 35.42 15.63
C LEU A 300 -1.23 34.47 14.50
N GLY A 301 -1.84 34.99 13.42
CA GLY A 301 -2.15 34.20 12.23
C GLY A 301 -0.90 33.52 11.66
N TYR A 302 0.17 34.28 11.41
CA TYR A 302 1.43 33.71 10.92
C TYR A 302 2.11 32.79 11.94
N ILE A 303 2.06 33.11 13.23
CA ILE A 303 2.69 32.31 14.28
C ILE A 303 2.04 30.92 14.38
N ASN A 304 0.75 30.80 14.10
CA ASN A 304 0.07 29.50 14.12
C ASN A 304 0.54 28.61 12.97
N ASP A 305 0.80 29.20 11.81
CA ASP A 305 1.13 28.48 10.58
C ASP A 305 2.62 28.15 10.43
N PHE A 306 3.51 28.96 11.02
CA PHE A 306 4.96 28.87 10.84
C PHE A 306 5.67 28.59 12.17
N ASP A 307 6.85 27.96 12.14
CA ASP A 307 7.65 27.73 13.35
C ASP A 307 8.37 29.00 13.78
N ILE A 308 8.82 29.79 12.81
CA ILE A 308 9.42 31.10 13.02
C ILE A 308 8.70 32.16 12.18
N THR A 309 8.17 33.19 12.82
CA THR A 309 7.74 34.43 12.16
C THR A 309 8.80 35.51 12.36
N LYS A 310 9.53 35.87 11.30
CA LYS A 310 10.56 36.93 11.29
C LYS A 310 9.94 38.26 10.85
N VAL A 311 10.12 39.30 11.65
CA VAL A 311 9.74 40.69 11.34
C VAL A 311 11.00 41.52 11.20
N GLU A 312 11.25 42.04 9.99
CA GLU A 312 12.51 42.70 9.67
C GLU A 312 12.26 44.13 9.19
N THR A 313 12.80 45.11 9.91
CA THR A 313 12.78 46.52 9.46
C THR A 313 14.11 46.90 8.82
N GLY A 314 14.09 47.84 7.88
CA GLY A 314 15.26 48.34 7.15
C GLY A 314 15.07 49.78 6.68
N ASP A 315 16.13 50.38 6.14
CA ASP A 315 16.03 51.72 5.55
C ASP A 315 15.07 51.68 4.35
N GLY A 316 14.04 52.54 4.37
CA GLY A 316 12.95 52.54 3.39
C GLY A 316 11.82 51.51 3.64
N ARG A 317 11.92 50.67 4.68
CA ARG A 317 10.89 49.69 5.09
C ARG A 317 10.78 49.59 6.62
N TRP A 318 9.86 50.31 7.25
CA TRP A 318 9.85 50.48 8.71
C TRP A 318 8.46 50.71 9.31
N ILE A 319 8.30 50.22 10.55
CA ILE A 319 7.23 50.54 11.50
C ILE A 319 7.86 50.69 12.89
N ARG A 320 7.26 51.50 13.76
CA ARG A 320 7.83 51.83 15.09
C ARG A 320 7.58 50.73 16.12
N ASP A 321 6.33 50.32 16.24
CA ASP A 321 5.85 49.46 17.32
C ASP A 321 5.46 48.09 16.73
N ILE A 322 5.97 47.02 17.32
CA ILE A 322 5.65 45.63 16.97
C ILE A 322 5.10 44.94 18.21
N TYR A 323 3.86 44.48 18.16
CA TYR A 323 3.17 43.86 19.29
C TYR A 323 3.11 42.35 19.12
N LEU A 324 3.75 41.61 20.03
CA LEU A 324 3.59 40.16 20.07
C LEU A 324 2.22 39.84 20.72
N PRO A 325 1.48 38.85 20.19
CA PRO A 325 0.21 38.44 20.79
C PRO A 325 0.43 37.84 22.18
N SER A 326 -0.65 37.67 22.94
CA SER A 326 -0.59 36.91 24.20
C SER A 326 -0.06 35.51 23.95
N ALA A 327 1.01 35.12 24.65
CA ALA A 327 1.59 33.77 24.55
C ALA A 327 0.60 32.67 24.95
N ALA A 328 -0.41 32.98 25.76
CA ALA A 328 -1.50 32.05 26.08
C ALA A 328 -2.35 31.64 24.87
N ASN A 329 -2.32 32.42 23.78
CA ASN A 329 -3.00 32.11 22.52
C ASN A 329 -2.08 31.42 21.50
N VAL A 330 -0.82 31.15 21.87
CA VAL A 330 0.22 30.66 20.97
C VAL A 330 0.71 29.31 21.47
N ALA A 331 0.75 28.31 20.58
CA ALA A 331 1.29 27.00 20.92
C ALA A 331 2.74 27.09 21.43
N ALA A 332 3.08 26.26 22.42
CA ALA A 332 4.43 26.17 22.93
C ALA A 332 5.41 25.79 21.81
N GLY A 333 6.59 26.41 21.79
CA GLY A 333 7.62 26.18 20.76
C GLY A 333 7.59 27.16 19.59
N LYS A 334 6.48 27.87 19.35
CA LYS A 334 6.38 28.85 18.28
C LYS A 334 7.23 30.08 18.56
N VAL A 335 7.87 30.62 17.52
CA VAL A 335 8.89 31.67 17.67
C VAL A 335 8.60 32.90 16.82
N VAL A 336 8.87 34.07 17.40
CA VAL A 336 8.92 35.35 16.70
C VAL A 336 10.33 35.90 16.75
N ASN A 337 10.88 36.25 15.59
CA ASN A 337 12.12 37.02 15.51
C ASN A 337 11.78 38.46 15.11
N VAL A 338 12.38 39.43 15.80
CA VAL A 338 12.31 40.84 15.39
C VAL A 338 13.71 41.36 15.16
N ALA A 339 13.99 41.74 13.92
CA ALA A 339 15.28 42.28 13.50
C ALA A 339 15.16 43.74 13.05
N ARG A 340 16.06 44.57 13.57
CA ARG A 340 16.13 46.00 13.24
C ARG A 340 17.38 46.30 12.43
N TYR A 341 17.21 46.58 11.14
CA TYR A 341 18.27 47.15 10.28
C TYR A 341 18.05 48.63 9.92
N SER A 342 16.87 49.16 10.28
CA SER A 342 16.45 50.54 10.02
C SER A 342 17.20 51.57 10.88
N GLY A 343 17.41 52.76 10.30
CA GLY A 343 17.97 53.92 11.01
C GLY A 343 17.05 54.45 12.13
N TYR A 344 15.74 54.27 12.01
CA TYR A 344 14.75 54.65 13.03
C TYR A 344 14.57 53.57 14.10
N GLY A 345 14.24 53.98 15.33
CA GLY A 345 14.06 53.06 16.47
C GLY A 345 12.89 52.10 16.28
N VAL A 346 12.97 50.90 16.85
CA VAL A 346 11.89 49.90 16.86
C VAL A 346 11.65 49.47 18.30
N THR A 347 10.39 49.40 18.70
CA THR A 347 9.95 48.97 20.03
C THR A 347 9.12 47.71 19.90
N VAL A 348 9.54 46.64 20.57
CA VAL A 348 8.83 45.38 20.67
C VAL A 348 8.01 45.36 21.96
N HIS A 349 6.70 45.20 21.85
CA HIS A 349 5.79 45.05 22.98
C HIS A 349 5.53 43.57 23.23
N ILE A 350 5.97 43.07 24.38
CA ILE A 350 6.01 41.64 24.73
C ILE A 350 5.78 41.44 26.23
N ASN A 351 4.95 40.47 26.62
CA ASN A 351 4.61 40.20 28.03
C ASN A 351 4.18 41.44 28.85
N GLY A 352 3.54 42.42 28.21
CA GLY A 352 3.17 43.70 28.84
C GLY A 352 4.33 44.69 29.08
N GLN A 353 5.53 44.40 28.55
CA GLN A 353 6.71 45.27 28.59
C GLN A 353 7.07 45.78 27.19
N SER A 354 7.81 46.89 27.12
CA SER A 354 8.32 47.46 25.88
C SER A 354 9.86 47.35 25.83
N VAL A 355 10.37 46.70 24.80
CA VAL A 355 11.80 46.47 24.55
C VAL A 355 12.24 47.29 23.34
N ASN A 356 13.16 48.23 23.52
CA ASN A 356 13.71 49.01 22.42
C ASN A 356 14.89 48.27 21.79
N LEU A 357 14.89 48.15 20.46
CA LEU A 357 15.96 47.52 19.69
C LEU A 357 16.94 48.57 19.18
N ASN A 358 18.24 48.28 19.27
CA ASN A 358 19.32 49.02 18.62
C ASN A 358 19.47 48.59 17.16
N ARG A 359 20.16 49.42 16.36
CA ARG A 359 20.38 49.10 14.95
C ARG A 359 21.35 47.91 14.87
N GLY A 360 20.95 46.87 14.14
CA GLY A 360 21.63 45.59 14.05
C GLY A 360 21.11 44.53 15.00
N ASP A 361 20.26 44.89 15.98
CA ASP A 361 19.68 43.92 16.91
C ASP A 361 18.74 42.96 16.17
N SER A 362 18.83 41.68 16.52
CA SER A 362 17.90 40.62 16.10
C SER A 362 17.57 39.76 17.31
N LYS A 363 16.33 39.84 17.79
CA LYS A 363 15.87 39.19 19.02
C LYS A 363 14.87 38.10 18.68
N PHE A 364 15.02 36.91 19.28
CA PHE A 364 14.10 35.79 19.11
C PHE A 364 13.32 35.57 20.39
N TYR A 365 12.03 35.30 20.27
CA TYR A 365 11.13 35.04 21.37
C TYR A 365 10.35 33.75 21.11
N ILE A 366 10.39 32.79 22.03
CA ILE A 366 9.66 31.52 21.97
C ILE A 366 8.51 31.52 22.97
N SER A 367 7.34 31.01 22.56
CA SER A 367 6.22 30.83 23.46
C SER A 367 6.38 29.53 24.27
N ASP A 368 6.14 29.56 25.57
CA ASP A 368 5.93 28.36 26.39
C ASP A 368 4.43 28.03 26.59
N GLY A 369 3.56 28.74 25.86
CA GLY A 369 2.10 28.67 26.00
C GLY A 369 1.53 29.54 27.14
N LYS A 370 2.36 30.32 27.83
CA LYS A 370 1.94 31.26 28.88
C LYS A 370 2.63 32.61 28.77
N VAL A 371 3.94 32.61 28.52
CA VAL A 371 4.78 33.78 28.35
C VAL A 371 5.74 33.59 27.17
N TRP A 372 6.18 34.71 26.60
CA TRP A 372 7.29 34.69 25.64
C TRP A 372 8.64 34.73 26.37
N GLN A 373 9.57 33.90 25.97
CA GLN A 373 10.93 33.82 26.51
C GLN A 373 11.95 34.17 25.42
N GLU A 374 13.02 34.89 25.73
CA GLU A 374 14.09 35.14 24.74
C GLU A 374 14.82 33.84 24.42
N THR A 375 15.12 33.59 23.14
CA THR A 375 15.76 32.35 22.66
C THR A 375 16.71 32.64 21.47
N SER A 376 17.08 31.60 20.72
CA SER A 376 17.81 31.68 19.46
C SER A 376 17.26 30.67 18.45
N GLU A 377 17.49 30.90 17.15
CA GLU A 377 17.07 29.96 16.08
C GLU A 377 17.64 28.54 16.27
N ALA A 378 18.87 28.43 16.82
CA ALA A 378 19.49 27.14 17.11
C ALA A 378 18.73 26.35 18.19
N GLN A 379 18.31 27.01 19.27
CA GLN A 379 17.56 26.37 20.36
C GLN A 379 16.14 25.95 19.92
N VAL A 380 15.56 26.62 18.93
CA VAL A 380 14.27 26.22 18.35
C VAL A 380 14.41 24.93 17.53
N ALA A 381 15.55 24.77 16.86
CA ALA A 381 15.83 23.58 16.07
C ALA A 381 16.01 22.32 16.94
N GLU A 382 16.52 22.43 18.17
CA GLU A 382 16.76 21.28 19.09
C GLU A 382 15.50 20.46 19.39
N ASN A 383 14.31 21.08 19.37
CA ASN A 383 13.05 20.41 19.67
C ASN A 383 12.35 19.81 18.43
N ASN A 384 12.90 20.00 17.24
CA ASN A 384 12.35 19.45 16.00
C ASN A 384 13.14 18.19 15.62
N PRO A 385 12.47 17.03 15.43
CA PRO A 385 13.16 15.77 15.18
C PRO A 385 14.01 15.85 13.91
N THR A 386 15.18 15.23 13.98
CA THR A 386 16.11 15.11 12.85
C THR A 386 15.50 14.25 11.76
N ARG A 387 15.75 14.61 10.50
CA ARG A 387 15.24 13.90 9.33
C ARG A 387 16.25 12.87 8.89
N ALA A 388 16.01 11.62 9.25
CA ALA A 388 16.77 10.48 8.75
C ALA A 388 15.92 9.70 7.72
N PRO A 389 16.53 9.23 6.61
CA PRO A 389 15.86 8.36 5.67
C PRO A 389 15.62 6.97 6.29
N THR A 390 14.48 6.34 5.97
CA THR A 390 14.20 4.95 6.35
C THR A 390 14.90 3.97 5.44
N ASP A 391 15.07 4.34 4.16
CA ASP A 391 15.78 3.57 3.16
C ASP A 391 16.72 4.49 2.39
N SER A 392 17.95 4.03 2.19
CA SER A 392 19.00 4.80 1.55
C SER A 392 19.59 4.04 0.37
N GLY A 393 19.77 4.74 -0.75
CA GLY A 393 20.36 4.17 -1.95
C GLY A 393 19.50 3.14 -2.67
N VAL A 394 18.17 3.25 -2.53
CA VAL A 394 17.20 2.36 -3.18
C VAL A 394 16.60 3.00 -4.42
N ALA A 395 15.99 2.21 -5.31
CA ALA A 395 15.23 2.75 -6.44
C ALA A 395 13.99 3.52 -5.96
N VAL A 396 13.76 4.71 -6.51
CA VAL A 396 12.74 5.66 -6.04
C VAL A 396 11.74 6.05 -7.12
N THR A 397 10.47 6.13 -6.75
CA THR A 397 9.42 6.82 -7.51
C THR A 397 9.24 8.19 -6.86
N THR A 398 9.71 9.25 -7.52
CA THR A 398 9.59 10.62 -7.05
C THR A 398 8.29 11.23 -7.56
N LEU A 399 7.38 11.52 -6.64
CA LEU A 399 6.19 12.32 -6.92
C LEU A 399 6.55 13.80 -6.87
N VAL A 400 6.12 14.57 -7.87
CA VAL A 400 6.25 16.03 -7.88
C VAL A 400 4.96 16.66 -8.39
N GLY A 401 4.64 17.84 -7.89
CA GLY A 401 3.52 18.61 -8.42
C GLY A 401 3.27 19.91 -7.69
N TYR A 402 2.16 20.54 -8.03
CA TYR A 402 1.68 21.75 -7.39
C TYR A 402 0.41 21.48 -6.61
N TYR A 403 0.26 22.17 -5.48
CA TYR A 403 -0.95 22.08 -4.69
C TYR A 403 -1.29 23.44 -4.08
N ASP A 404 -2.58 23.66 -3.89
CA ASP A 404 -3.08 24.86 -3.29
C ASP A 404 -3.81 24.58 -1.97
N PRO A 405 -3.21 24.95 -0.82
CA PRO A 405 -3.89 24.82 0.46
C PRO A 405 -5.16 25.65 0.60
N GLN A 406 -5.29 26.73 -0.16
CA GLN A 406 -6.47 27.60 -0.13
C GLN A 406 -7.56 27.16 -1.12
N GLN A 407 -7.29 26.14 -1.94
CA GLN A 407 -8.23 25.56 -2.91
C GLN A 407 -8.84 26.57 -3.91
N ALA A 408 -8.16 27.70 -4.16
CA ALA A 408 -8.53 28.72 -5.13
C ALA A 408 -7.83 28.55 -6.49
N LEU A 409 -6.78 27.73 -6.57
CA LEU A 409 -6.07 27.32 -7.78
C LEU A 409 -6.12 25.79 -7.94
N ASN A 410 -6.03 25.28 -9.17
CA ASN A 410 -6.14 23.86 -9.43
C ASN A 410 -4.83 23.13 -9.11
N SER A 411 -4.87 22.27 -8.10
CA SER A 411 -3.75 21.39 -7.77
C SER A 411 -3.50 20.39 -8.90
N TYR A 412 -2.24 19.97 -9.07
CA TYR A 412 -1.84 19.11 -10.18
C TYR A 412 -0.65 18.22 -9.80
N ILE A 413 -0.80 16.91 -10.00
CA ILE A 413 0.29 15.92 -9.84
C ILE A 413 0.86 15.62 -11.23
N PHE A 414 2.18 15.82 -11.41
CA PHE A 414 2.85 15.45 -12.66
C PHE A 414 3.09 13.95 -12.73
N PRO A 415 3.27 13.37 -13.94
CA PRO A 415 3.70 11.98 -14.09
C PRO A 415 4.90 11.67 -13.19
N ALA A 416 4.82 10.55 -12.49
CA ALA A 416 5.83 10.17 -11.52
C ALA A 416 7.21 10.00 -12.20
N LEU A 417 8.27 10.38 -11.50
CA LEU A 417 9.64 10.23 -11.97
C LEU A 417 10.23 8.95 -11.38
N HIS A 418 10.90 8.14 -12.17
CA HIS A 418 11.51 6.90 -11.68
C HIS A 418 13.04 6.99 -11.76
N GLY A 419 13.72 6.84 -10.62
CA GLY A 419 15.18 6.88 -10.51
C GLY A 419 15.75 5.61 -9.89
N ALA A 420 16.99 5.26 -10.23
CA ALA A 420 17.65 4.04 -9.78
C ALA A 420 18.16 4.09 -8.33
N TYR A 421 18.35 5.29 -7.79
CA TYR A 421 19.00 5.51 -6.49
C TYR A 421 18.43 6.75 -5.79
N GLY A 422 18.05 6.62 -4.53
CA GLY A 422 17.55 7.75 -3.75
C GLY A 422 17.33 7.40 -2.30
N PHE A 423 16.84 8.40 -1.56
CA PHE A 423 16.57 8.34 -0.14
C PHE A 423 15.07 8.46 0.09
N VAL A 424 14.50 7.53 0.85
CA VAL A 424 13.07 7.45 1.17
C VAL A 424 12.90 7.75 2.66
N TYR A 425 11.83 8.45 2.99
CA TYR A 425 11.54 8.91 4.35
C TYR A 425 10.22 8.35 4.83
N GLN A 426 10.09 8.24 6.15
CA GLN A 426 8.91 7.70 6.78
C GLN A 426 7.66 8.53 6.42
N PRO A 427 6.52 7.89 6.07
CA PRO A 427 5.24 8.56 6.00
C PRO A 427 4.86 9.21 7.33
N THR A 428 4.02 10.25 7.29
CA THR A 428 3.46 10.88 8.49
C THR A 428 2.56 9.88 9.24
N PRO A 429 2.88 9.53 10.50
CA PRO A 429 2.05 8.64 11.31
C PRO A 429 0.62 9.15 11.46
N ALA A 430 -0.36 8.25 11.46
CA ALA A 430 -1.79 8.59 11.45
C ALA A 430 -2.20 9.47 12.65
N GLU A 431 -1.58 9.26 13.81
CA GLU A 431 -1.79 10.02 15.04
C GLU A 431 -1.26 11.47 14.96
N SER A 432 -0.35 11.74 14.02
CA SER A 432 0.28 13.06 13.81
C SER A 432 -0.20 13.76 12.54
N LEU A 433 -0.96 13.06 11.69
CA LEU A 433 -1.45 13.58 10.43
C LEU A 433 -2.53 14.65 10.67
N ASN A 434 -2.30 15.87 10.18
CA ASN A 434 -3.31 16.91 10.17
C ASN A 434 -4.24 16.72 8.97
N THR A 435 -5.37 16.05 9.20
CA THR A 435 -6.39 15.77 8.17
C THR A 435 -7.19 17.01 7.74
N ASN A 436 -7.17 18.08 8.56
CA ASN A 436 -7.67 19.41 8.20
C ASN A 436 -6.58 20.29 7.56
N GLY A 437 -5.45 19.69 7.17
CA GLY A 437 -4.42 20.33 6.38
C GLY A 437 -4.26 19.63 5.04
N CYS A 438 -3.18 19.92 4.35
CA CYS A 438 -2.83 19.27 3.09
C CYS A 438 -1.87 18.11 3.29
N TYR A 439 -2.06 17.01 2.57
CA TYR A 439 -1.15 15.87 2.51
C TYR A 439 -1.22 15.17 1.15
N VAL A 440 -0.17 14.45 0.76
CA VAL A 440 -0.24 13.49 -0.35
C VAL A 440 -0.54 12.11 0.22
N ARG A 441 -1.62 11.49 -0.23
CA ARG A 441 -1.96 10.10 0.06
C ARG A 441 -1.47 9.21 -1.08
N VAL A 442 -0.75 8.15 -0.75
CA VAL A 442 -0.18 7.19 -1.71
C VAL A 442 -0.73 5.81 -1.41
N TYR A 443 -1.15 5.10 -2.45
CA TYR A 443 -1.67 3.74 -2.37
C TYR A 443 -0.58 2.75 -2.77
N ASN A 444 -0.24 1.83 -1.87
CA ASN A 444 0.79 0.82 -2.11
C ASN A 444 0.19 -0.49 -2.61
N GLY A 445 0.71 -1.00 -3.73
CA GLY A 445 0.18 -2.18 -4.41
C GLY A 445 0.52 -3.52 -3.74
N ARG A 446 1.53 -3.58 -2.86
CA ARG A 446 1.90 -4.83 -2.15
C ARG A 446 1.03 -5.15 -0.95
N ASN A 447 0.59 -4.14 -0.20
CA ASN A 447 -0.09 -4.30 1.08
C ASN A 447 -1.45 -3.59 1.15
N TYR A 448 -1.88 -2.93 0.06
CA TYR A 448 -3.12 -2.13 -0.02
C TYR A 448 -3.22 -1.05 1.07
N GLN A 449 -2.08 -0.68 1.70
CA GLN A 449 -2.02 0.37 2.70
C GLN A 449 -1.88 1.74 2.03
N THR A 450 -2.26 2.77 2.77
CA THR A 450 -2.07 4.16 2.35
C THR A 450 -1.00 4.83 3.20
N ASP A 451 0.02 5.35 2.53
CA ASP A 451 1.01 6.23 3.15
C ASP A 451 0.57 7.68 2.97
N ASN A 452 0.65 8.48 4.04
CA ASN A 452 0.29 9.89 3.99
C ASN A 452 1.54 10.74 4.25
N TYR A 453 1.76 11.75 3.42
CA TYR A 453 2.89 12.65 3.51
C TYR A 453 2.36 14.06 3.76
N GLN A 454 2.48 14.54 5.01
CA GLN A 454 2.03 15.87 5.39
C GLN A 454 2.69 16.94 4.51
N LEU A 455 1.87 17.86 4.01
CA LEU A 455 2.29 19.06 3.30
C LEU A 455 2.00 20.29 4.17
N VAL A 456 2.64 21.40 3.83
CA VAL A 456 2.40 22.70 4.44
C VAL A 456 1.00 23.21 4.09
N GLY A 457 0.23 23.63 5.10
CA GLY A 457 -1.18 24.02 4.99
C GLY A 457 -1.46 25.47 4.61
N PHE A 458 -0.44 26.28 4.28
CA PHE A 458 -0.58 27.67 3.85
C PHE A 458 0.18 27.90 2.53
N ARG A 459 -0.16 28.94 1.77
CA ARG A 459 0.62 29.35 0.58
C ARG A 459 1.89 30.10 0.98
N TYR A 460 3.04 29.72 0.43
CA TYR A 460 4.27 30.50 0.60
C TYR A 460 4.21 31.87 -0.10
N ASP A 461 3.44 31.97 -1.17
CA ASP A 461 3.16 33.18 -1.92
C ASP A 461 1.67 33.23 -2.28
N ASP A 462 1.02 34.36 -2.05
CA ASP A 462 -0.43 34.48 -2.16
C ASP A 462 -0.95 34.29 -3.60
N ASN A 463 -0.11 34.41 -4.63
CA ASN A 463 -0.54 34.37 -6.03
C ASN A 463 -0.30 33.04 -6.72
N VAL A 464 0.38 32.10 -6.07
CA VAL A 464 0.80 30.84 -6.69
C VAL A 464 0.61 29.66 -5.74
N MET A 465 0.51 28.48 -6.32
CA MET A 465 0.52 27.21 -5.61
C MET A 465 1.86 26.95 -4.91
N ASN A 466 1.82 26.09 -3.90
CA ASN A 466 3.02 25.45 -3.38
C ASN A 466 3.42 24.29 -4.30
N LYS A 467 4.66 23.81 -4.16
CA LYS A 467 5.08 22.54 -4.78
C LYS A 467 5.23 21.45 -3.71
N PHE A 468 4.98 20.21 -4.10
CA PHE A 468 5.30 19.03 -3.31
C PHE A 468 6.30 18.13 -4.05
N HIS A 469 7.07 17.36 -3.30
CA HIS A 469 8.13 16.48 -3.80
C HIS A 469 8.43 15.39 -2.78
N ILE A 470 8.19 14.13 -3.15
CA ILE A 470 8.23 12.99 -2.23
C ILE A 470 8.89 11.81 -2.95
N ASN A 471 9.86 11.16 -2.31
CA ASN A 471 10.41 9.90 -2.77
C ASN A 471 9.65 8.73 -2.14
N LEU A 472 9.15 7.85 -2.99
CA LEU A 472 8.56 6.57 -2.62
C LEU A 472 9.52 5.45 -2.99
N LYS A 473 9.56 4.39 -2.20
CA LYS A 473 10.35 3.19 -2.53
C LYS A 473 9.67 2.46 -3.70
N GLN A 474 10.38 2.28 -4.82
CA GLN A 474 9.79 1.57 -5.98
C GLN A 474 9.37 0.15 -5.64
N ALA A 475 10.10 -0.50 -4.73
CA ALA A 475 9.80 -1.86 -4.30
C ALA A 475 8.37 -1.97 -3.76
N ASP A 476 7.83 -0.96 -3.08
CA ASP A 476 6.49 -1.00 -2.47
C ASP A 476 5.35 -0.95 -3.50
N ALA A 477 5.71 -0.78 -4.79
CA ALA A 477 4.82 -0.76 -5.94
C ALA A 477 3.68 0.26 -5.77
N PRO A 478 3.99 1.57 -5.60
CA PRO A 478 2.96 2.59 -5.48
C PRO A 478 2.12 2.65 -6.77
N THR A 479 0.80 2.65 -6.63
CA THR A 479 -0.15 2.54 -7.76
C THR A 479 -0.95 3.80 -8.00
N ARG A 480 -1.14 4.65 -6.98
CA ARG A 480 -1.90 5.89 -7.06
C ARG A 480 -1.43 6.90 -6.03
N ALA A 481 -1.49 8.18 -6.38
CA ALA A 481 -1.30 9.30 -5.46
C ALA A 481 -2.46 10.29 -5.55
N GLU A 482 -2.78 10.91 -4.42
CA GLU A 482 -3.81 11.93 -4.30
C GLU A 482 -3.29 13.10 -3.46
N VAL A 483 -3.46 14.32 -3.95
CA VAL A 483 -3.31 15.53 -3.14
C VAL A 483 -4.63 15.75 -2.42
N VAL A 484 -4.62 15.74 -1.09
CA VAL A 484 -5.80 15.92 -0.25
C VAL A 484 -5.59 17.16 0.62
N CYS A 485 -6.55 18.07 0.65
CA CYS A 485 -6.60 19.20 1.58
C CYS A 485 -8.00 19.29 2.19
N ASP A 486 -8.10 19.50 3.51
CA ASP A 486 -9.39 19.55 4.22
C ASP A 486 -10.29 18.35 3.91
N ASN A 487 -9.69 17.15 3.91
CA ASN A 487 -10.32 15.89 3.51
C ASN A 487 -10.91 15.84 2.08
N THR A 488 -10.60 16.81 1.23
CA THR A 488 -11.03 16.88 -0.17
C THR A 488 -9.87 16.50 -1.09
N VAL A 489 -10.10 15.56 -2.01
CA VAL A 489 -9.12 15.21 -3.05
C VAL A 489 -9.10 16.32 -4.10
N LEU A 490 -7.98 17.03 -4.21
CA LEU A 490 -7.79 18.13 -5.16
C LEU A 490 -7.21 17.67 -6.50
N SER A 491 -6.40 16.62 -6.49
CA SER A 491 -5.81 16.03 -7.70
C SER A 491 -5.46 14.58 -7.44
N SER A 492 -5.54 13.74 -8.48
CA SER A 492 -5.18 12.33 -8.43
C SER A 492 -4.30 11.94 -9.60
N LEU A 493 -3.39 10.98 -9.39
CA LEU A 493 -2.54 10.38 -10.41
C LEU A 493 -2.51 8.87 -10.22
N ASP A 494 -2.82 8.12 -11.26
CA ASP A 494 -2.44 6.70 -11.33
C ASP A 494 -0.97 6.61 -11.70
N ILE A 495 -0.18 5.95 -10.85
CA ILE A 495 1.27 5.88 -10.97
C ILE A 495 1.63 4.77 -11.95
N GLU A 496 2.22 5.14 -13.09
CA GLU A 496 2.81 4.17 -14.00
C GLU A 496 3.99 3.45 -13.32
N LYS A 497 4.19 2.18 -13.66
CA LYS A 497 5.42 1.47 -13.26
C LYS A 497 6.61 2.02 -14.05
N PRO A 498 7.84 1.92 -13.50
CA PRO A 498 9.06 2.17 -14.26
C PRO A 498 9.03 1.43 -15.60
N LYS A 499 9.35 2.15 -16.68
CA LYS A 499 9.39 1.65 -18.06
C LYS A 499 10.67 0.88 -18.35
N GLN A 500 11.72 1.13 -17.58
CA GLN A 500 13.04 0.53 -17.75
C GLN A 500 13.70 0.27 -16.39
N ASP A 501 14.45 -0.82 -16.30
CA ASP A 501 15.31 -1.11 -15.16
C ASP A 501 16.58 -0.25 -15.26
N LEU A 502 16.58 0.86 -14.53
CA LEU A 502 17.69 1.79 -14.50
C LEU A 502 18.78 1.34 -13.51
N LYS A 503 20.05 1.47 -13.92
CA LYS A 503 21.19 1.14 -13.06
C LYS A 503 21.96 2.38 -12.65
N VAL A 504 22.16 2.55 -11.34
CA VAL A 504 23.05 3.56 -10.79
C VAL A 504 24.49 3.29 -11.20
N SER A 505 25.25 4.33 -11.53
CA SER A 505 26.67 4.22 -11.80
C SER A 505 27.46 4.83 -10.65
N ILE A 506 28.35 4.04 -10.05
CA ILE A 506 29.21 4.46 -8.95
C ILE A 506 30.66 4.38 -9.44
N VAL A 507 31.37 5.51 -9.39
CA VAL A 507 32.80 5.61 -9.71
C VAL A 507 33.52 6.04 -8.45
N GLN A 508 34.55 5.30 -8.01
CA GLN A 508 35.30 5.61 -6.79
C GLN A 508 36.81 5.38 -6.96
N SER A 509 37.63 6.01 -6.12
CA SER A 509 39.10 5.99 -6.24
C SER A 509 39.74 4.61 -5.97
N ASP A 510 39.08 3.78 -5.17
CA ASP A 510 39.46 2.39 -4.89
C ASP A 510 39.05 1.40 -5.98
N SER A 511 38.35 1.86 -7.04
CA SER A 511 37.95 1.04 -8.20
C SER A 511 39.13 0.58 -9.09
N LEU A 512 40.37 0.72 -8.64
CA LEU A 512 41.60 0.39 -9.35
C LEU A 512 42.35 -0.83 -8.78
N THR A 513 41.80 -1.55 -7.81
CA THR A 513 42.36 -2.84 -7.42
C THR A 513 42.05 -3.89 -8.49
N ASP A 514 42.94 -4.06 -9.48
CA ASP A 514 42.91 -5.21 -10.38
C ASP A 514 44.32 -5.81 -10.61
N SER A 515 44.44 -7.12 -10.36
CA SER A 515 45.47 -8.09 -10.77
C SER A 515 46.88 -8.13 -10.12
N THR A 516 46.97 -8.77 -8.96
CA THR A 516 48.04 -9.76 -8.64
C THR A 516 47.31 -11.07 -8.33
N PRO A 517 47.81 -12.27 -8.75
CA PRO A 517 46.99 -13.44 -9.04
C PRO A 517 45.95 -13.61 -7.94
N THR A 518 44.68 -13.39 -8.28
CA THR A 518 43.59 -13.35 -7.32
C THR A 518 43.63 -14.67 -6.56
N GLU A 519 43.70 -14.55 -5.24
CA GLU A 519 43.11 -15.58 -4.41
C GLU A 519 41.68 -15.75 -4.96
N ASN A 520 41.36 -16.96 -5.39
CA ASN A 520 40.12 -17.29 -6.07
C ASN A 520 38.92 -16.65 -5.34
N SER A 521 38.14 -15.85 -6.03
CA SER A 521 36.94 -15.22 -5.45
C SER A 521 35.88 -16.29 -5.29
N ALA A 522 35.16 -16.32 -4.15
CA ALA A 522 34.01 -17.20 -4.05
C ALA A 522 32.95 -16.78 -5.08
N PRO A 523 32.25 -17.74 -5.71
CA PRO A 523 31.19 -17.41 -6.64
C PRO A 523 30.06 -16.68 -5.89
N VAL A 524 29.20 -15.96 -6.60
CA VAL A 524 27.97 -15.41 -6.04
C VAL A 524 26.83 -16.35 -6.39
N ALA A 525 26.38 -17.12 -5.41
CA ALA A 525 25.20 -17.96 -5.52
C ALA A 525 23.96 -17.08 -5.64
N HIS A 526 23.06 -17.45 -6.55
CA HIS A 526 21.75 -16.85 -6.70
C HIS A 526 20.73 -17.98 -6.82
N ALA A 527 19.85 -18.14 -5.83
CA ALA A 527 18.83 -19.19 -5.80
C ALA A 527 17.57 -18.83 -6.63
N GLY A 528 17.58 -17.64 -7.24
CA GLY A 528 16.43 -17.06 -7.93
C GLY A 528 15.48 -16.35 -6.97
N GLU A 529 14.50 -15.65 -7.52
CA GLU A 529 13.53 -14.88 -6.74
C GLU A 529 12.61 -15.80 -5.91
N ASP A 530 12.20 -15.31 -4.74
CA ASP A 530 11.15 -15.92 -3.94
C ASP A 530 9.89 -16.13 -4.76
N GLN A 531 9.26 -17.30 -4.63
CA GLN A 531 8.09 -17.66 -5.41
C GLN A 531 6.87 -17.72 -4.51
N SER A 532 5.76 -17.18 -4.99
CA SER A 532 4.44 -17.46 -4.41
C SER A 532 3.66 -18.36 -5.36
N VAL A 533 3.30 -19.54 -4.85
CA VAL A 533 2.62 -20.59 -5.62
C VAL A 533 1.48 -21.17 -4.79
N LEU A 534 0.69 -22.05 -5.39
CA LEU A 534 -0.29 -22.85 -4.67
C LEU A 534 0.39 -24.12 -4.11
N SER A 535 -0.04 -24.60 -2.95
CA SER A 535 0.36 -25.92 -2.42
C SER A 535 0.10 -27.03 -3.45
N GLY A 536 0.98 -28.03 -3.53
CA GLY A 536 0.91 -29.08 -4.57
C GLY A 536 1.55 -28.71 -5.93
N ALA A 537 1.96 -27.44 -6.13
CA ALA A 537 2.55 -27.02 -7.40
C ALA A 537 3.91 -27.69 -7.68
N THR A 538 4.17 -27.94 -8.98
CA THR A 538 5.52 -28.21 -9.47
C THR A 538 6.18 -26.90 -9.84
N ILE A 539 7.28 -26.57 -9.16
CA ILE A 539 8.04 -25.34 -9.34
C ILE A 539 9.40 -25.62 -9.98
N THR A 540 9.96 -24.61 -10.64
CA THR A 540 11.35 -24.64 -11.12
C THR A 540 12.17 -23.65 -10.28
N LEU A 541 13.24 -24.13 -9.66
CA LEU A 541 14.24 -23.27 -9.03
C LEU A 541 15.42 -23.12 -9.99
N SER A 542 15.95 -21.91 -10.11
CA SER A 542 16.97 -21.57 -11.11
C SER A 542 18.10 -20.77 -10.47
N ALA A 543 19.32 -21.27 -10.64
CA ALA A 543 20.54 -20.60 -10.26
C ALA A 543 21.30 -20.02 -11.45
N ASN A 544 20.60 -19.78 -12.57
CA ASN A 544 21.19 -19.26 -13.82
C ASN A 544 21.80 -17.86 -13.69
N GLN A 545 21.41 -17.11 -12.66
CA GLN A 545 21.98 -15.80 -12.34
C GLN A 545 23.24 -15.89 -11.48
N SER A 546 23.64 -17.08 -11.03
CA SER A 546 24.88 -17.24 -10.28
C SER A 546 26.07 -16.87 -11.14
N THR A 547 26.99 -16.07 -10.60
CA THR A 547 28.13 -15.55 -11.34
C THR A 547 29.43 -15.86 -10.62
N ASP A 548 30.48 -16.10 -11.39
CA ASP A 548 31.84 -16.12 -10.89
C ASP A 548 32.59 -14.87 -11.38
N ALA A 549 33.29 -14.20 -10.47
CA ALA A 549 34.03 -12.98 -10.81
C ALA A 549 35.31 -13.28 -11.60
N ASP A 550 35.89 -14.47 -11.41
CA ASP A 550 37.08 -14.95 -12.11
C ASP A 550 36.74 -15.68 -13.42
N GLY A 551 35.46 -15.99 -13.65
CA GLY A 551 34.92 -16.65 -14.84
C GLY A 551 35.04 -18.17 -14.82
N ASP A 552 35.26 -18.77 -13.66
CA ASP A 552 35.39 -20.22 -13.48
C ASP A 552 34.05 -20.96 -13.74
N GLU A 553 34.13 -22.25 -14.10
CA GLU A 553 32.95 -23.10 -14.35
C GLU A 553 32.25 -23.45 -13.04
N LEU A 554 30.93 -23.22 -12.98
CA LEU A 554 30.15 -23.39 -11.75
C LEU A 554 29.44 -24.74 -11.66
N THR A 555 29.46 -25.31 -10.46
CA THR A 555 28.69 -26.48 -10.04
C THR A 555 27.67 -26.11 -8.97
N TYR A 556 26.56 -26.85 -8.91
CA TYR A 556 25.38 -26.49 -8.11
C TYR A 556 24.95 -27.67 -7.26
N VAL A 557 24.56 -27.42 -6.00
CA VAL A 557 23.91 -28.41 -5.15
C VAL A 557 22.73 -27.77 -4.42
N TRP A 558 21.53 -28.24 -4.72
CA TRP A 558 20.32 -27.78 -4.07
C TRP A 558 19.95 -28.63 -2.85
N LYS A 559 19.43 -27.96 -1.81
CA LYS A 559 18.98 -28.59 -0.58
C LYS A 559 17.74 -27.91 -0.04
N GLN A 560 16.75 -28.70 0.38
CA GLN A 560 15.65 -28.17 1.19
C GLN A 560 16.13 -27.96 2.63
N ILE A 561 15.92 -26.75 3.15
CA ILE A 561 16.31 -26.33 4.51
C ILE A 561 15.14 -26.46 5.48
N SER A 562 13.94 -26.05 5.07
CA SER A 562 12.74 -26.09 5.91
C SER A 562 11.45 -26.28 5.08
N GLY A 563 10.32 -26.42 5.77
CA GLY A 563 9.02 -26.75 5.18
C GLY A 563 8.73 -28.25 5.18
N LEU A 564 7.54 -28.62 4.70
CA LEU A 564 7.17 -30.03 4.53
C LEU A 564 8.07 -30.71 3.48
N PRO A 565 8.40 -32.01 3.60
CA PRO A 565 9.29 -32.67 2.64
C PRO A 565 8.79 -32.56 1.20
N ALA A 566 9.53 -31.86 0.34
CA ALA A 566 9.23 -31.71 -1.08
C ALA A 566 9.97 -32.76 -1.93
N THR A 567 9.42 -33.12 -3.08
CA THR A 567 10.07 -34.06 -4.00
C THR A 567 10.95 -33.30 -4.98
N ILE A 568 12.28 -33.48 -4.89
CA ILE A 568 13.26 -32.83 -5.77
C ILE A 568 13.78 -33.86 -6.78
N GLN A 569 13.63 -33.58 -8.07
CA GLN A 569 13.96 -34.56 -9.12
C GLN A 569 15.48 -34.74 -9.36
N SER A 570 16.23 -33.65 -9.30
CA SER A 570 17.70 -33.61 -9.38
C SER A 570 18.18 -32.43 -8.56
N ILE A 571 19.34 -32.56 -7.91
CA ILE A 571 19.89 -31.52 -7.02
C ILE A 571 21.15 -30.85 -7.58
N ASP A 572 21.73 -31.41 -8.65
CA ASP A 572 23.06 -31.08 -9.16
C ASP A 572 23.04 -30.24 -10.45
N LYS A 573 21.93 -29.54 -10.72
CA LYS A 573 21.71 -28.78 -11.96
C LYS A 573 21.46 -27.30 -11.66
N VAL A 574 21.82 -26.46 -12.63
CA VAL A 574 21.53 -25.02 -12.59
C VAL A 574 20.03 -24.73 -12.48
N ASN A 575 19.19 -25.59 -13.08
CA ASN A 575 17.73 -25.54 -12.96
C ASN A 575 17.23 -26.89 -12.44
N ILE A 576 16.40 -26.87 -11.40
CA ILE A 576 15.81 -28.07 -10.81
C ILE A 576 14.29 -27.97 -10.75
N SER A 577 13.61 -29.12 -10.87
CA SER A 577 12.17 -29.21 -10.68
C SER A 577 11.87 -29.75 -9.28
N VAL A 578 11.02 -29.05 -8.55
CA VAL A 578 10.58 -29.40 -7.20
C VAL A 578 9.06 -29.53 -7.19
N ILE A 579 8.55 -30.62 -6.62
CA ILE A 579 7.12 -30.84 -6.42
C ILE A 579 6.84 -30.61 -4.93
N LEU A 580 6.05 -29.58 -4.63
CA LEU A 580 5.63 -29.28 -3.25
C LEU A 580 4.51 -30.24 -2.83
N PRO A 581 4.44 -30.65 -1.55
CA PRO A 581 3.30 -31.40 -1.05
C PRO A 581 2.04 -30.51 -1.01
N GLU A 582 0.87 -31.14 -1.10
CA GLU A 582 -0.42 -30.49 -0.91
C GLU A 582 -0.61 -30.11 0.56
N SER A 583 -1.19 -28.93 0.81
CA SER A 583 -1.51 -28.44 2.15
C SER A 583 -2.69 -27.46 2.08
N ASN A 584 -3.60 -27.59 3.04
CA ASN A 584 -4.74 -26.69 3.25
C ASN A 584 -4.40 -25.50 4.16
N LYS A 585 -3.13 -25.34 4.51
CA LYS A 585 -2.59 -24.18 5.24
C LYS A 585 -1.52 -23.50 4.39
N ALA A 586 -1.28 -22.24 4.69
CA ALA A 586 -0.14 -21.53 4.10
C ALA A 586 1.14 -22.16 4.64
N GLU A 587 2.00 -22.61 3.75
CA GLU A 587 3.27 -23.26 4.08
C GLU A 587 4.41 -22.43 3.48
N SER A 588 5.53 -22.39 4.21
CA SER A 588 6.76 -21.75 3.75
C SER A 588 7.86 -22.81 3.64
N TYR A 589 8.45 -22.91 2.45
CA TYR A 589 9.57 -23.79 2.16
C TYR A 589 10.80 -22.94 1.90
N VAL A 590 11.92 -23.29 2.50
CA VAL A 590 13.21 -22.64 2.22
C VAL A 590 14.10 -23.65 1.52
N PHE A 591 14.59 -23.29 0.34
CA PHE A 591 15.60 -24.05 -0.40
C PHE A 591 16.89 -23.25 -0.43
N SER A 592 18.03 -23.93 -0.32
CA SER A 592 19.36 -23.35 -0.51
C SER A 592 20.00 -23.95 -1.77
N VAL A 593 20.73 -23.14 -2.52
CA VAL A 593 21.68 -23.61 -3.52
C VAL A 593 23.09 -23.29 -3.05
N THR A 594 23.94 -24.30 -3.00
CA THR A 594 25.39 -24.14 -2.87
C THR A 594 25.99 -24.09 -4.27
N VAL A 595 26.71 -23.03 -4.60
CA VAL A 595 27.40 -22.85 -5.88
C VAL A 595 28.90 -22.90 -5.65
N SER A 596 29.63 -23.70 -6.42
CA SER A 596 31.08 -23.86 -6.30
C SER A 596 31.78 -23.77 -7.65
N ASP A 597 32.91 -23.08 -7.66
CA ASP A 597 33.87 -22.99 -8.78
C ASP A 597 34.93 -24.12 -8.77
N GLY A 598 34.79 -25.10 -7.86
CA GLY A 598 35.75 -26.19 -7.68
C GLY A 598 36.90 -25.88 -6.70
N LYS A 599 37.00 -24.67 -6.16
CA LYS A 599 37.97 -24.25 -5.13
C LYS A 599 37.27 -23.80 -3.84
N VAL A 600 36.28 -22.93 -3.95
CA VAL A 600 35.42 -22.45 -2.85
C VAL A 600 33.95 -22.46 -3.27
N SER A 601 33.06 -22.19 -2.33
CA SER A 601 31.61 -22.21 -2.58
C SER A 601 30.91 -21.11 -1.79
N SER A 602 29.78 -20.65 -2.32
CA SER A 602 28.84 -19.78 -1.63
C SER A 602 27.44 -20.40 -1.64
N GLU A 603 26.56 -19.91 -0.78
CA GLU A 603 25.17 -20.35 -0.70
C GLU A 603 24.23 -19.18 -0.83
N ASP A 604 23.08 -19.42 -1.46
CA ASP A 604 21.95 -18.49 -1.46
C ASP A 604 20.65 -19.26 -1.22
N THR A 605 19.64 -18.58 -0.68
CA THR A 605 18.36 -19.18 -0.32
C THR A 605 17.20 -18.57 -1.07
N VAL A 606 16.23 -19.40 -1.43
CA VAL A 606 14.95 -18.97 -2.00
C VAL A 606 13.81 -19.46 -1.11
N ILE A 607 12.88 -18.56 -0.82
CA ILE A 607 11.68 -18.84 -0.04
C ILE A 607 10.51 -19.07 -1.01
N ILE A 608 9.85 -20.20 -0.83
CA ILE A 608 8.63 -20.53 -1.54
C ILE A 608 7.45 -20.43 -0.57
N SER A 609 6.65 -19.38 -0.78
CA SER A 609 5.41 -19.17 -0.04
C SER A 609 4.27 -19.87 -0.78
N ALA A 610 3.98 -21.10 -0.35
CA ALA A 610 2.86 -21.86 -0.87
C ALA A 610 1.58 -21.43 -0.14
N GLN A 611 0.73 -20.71 -0.85
CA GLN A 611 -0.62 -20.43 -0.37
C GLN A 611 -1.43 -21.72 -0.38
N PRO A 612 -2.38 -21.89 0.56
CA PRO A 612 -3.29 -23.02 0.51
C PRO A 612 -3.90 -23.06 -0.88
N GLN A 613 -3.66 -24.15 -1.61
CA GLN A 613 -4.57 -24.47 -2.67
C GLN A 613 -5.84 -24.87 -1.96
N ALA A 614 -6.92 -24.11 -2.13
CA ALA A 614 -8.23 -24.69 -1.87
C ALA A 614 -8.24 -25.96 -2.72
N ASN A 615 -8.24 -27.13 -2.07
CA ASN A 615 -8.83 -28.29 -2.69
C ASN A 615 -10.12 -27.75 -3.29
N GLN A 616 -10.33 -27.97 -4.59
CA GLN A 616 -11.58 -27.59 -5.22
C GLN A 616 -12.67 -28.15 -4.31
N ASN A 617 -13.35 -27.31 -3.51
CA ASN A 617 -14.21 -27.81 -2.46
C ASN A 617 -15.32 -28.60 -3.15
N HIS A 618 -15.38 -29.89 -2.87
CA HIS A 618 -16.36 -30.77 -3.45
C HIS A 618 -17.58 -30.73 -2.53
N ALA A 619 -18.73 -30.27 -3.05
CA ALA A 619 -19.96 -30.32 -2.28
C ALA A 619 -20.17 -31.74 -1.70
N PRO A 620 -20.63 -31.85 -0.45
CA PRO A 620 -20.74 -33.14 0.22
C PRO A 620 -21.67 -34.08 -0.55
N GLN A 621 -21.41 -35.38 -0.56
CA GLN A 621 -22.37 -36.35 -1.08
C GLN A 621 -23.24 -36.85 0.05
N VAL A 622 -24.56 -36.80 -0.12
CA VAL A 622 -25.52 -37.35 0.84
C VAL A 622 -26.50 -38.27 0.15
N SER A 623 -26.75 -39.43 0.76
CA SER A 623 -27.77 -40.37 0.32
C SER A 623 -28.72 -40.73 1.47
N LEU A 624 -29.97 -40.92 1.09
CA LEU A 624 -31.01 -41.53 1.90
C LEU A 624 -31.54 -42.73 1.10
N PRO A 625 -32.09 -43.75 1.77
CA PRO A 625 -32.79 -44.83 1.07
C PRO A 625 -33.90 -44.26 0.17
N GLN A 626 -34.12 -44.83 -1.01
CA GLN A 626 -35.10 -44.29 -1.98
C GLN A 626 -36.53 -44.22 -1.41
N SER A 627 -36.93 -45.22 -0.63
CA SER A 627 -38.15 -45.21 0.16
C SER A 627 -38.02 -46.13 1.36
N MET A 628 -38.79 -45.88 2.40
CA MET A 628 -38.90 -46.77 3.56
C MET A 628 -40.36 -47.07 3.85
N GLU A 629 -40.64 -48.32 4.23
CA GLU A 629 -41.96 -48.73 4.69
C GLU A 629 -42.04 -48.59 6.21
N ALA A 630 -43.08 -47.94 6.70
CA ALA A 630 -43.36 -47.82 8.13
C ALA A 630 -44.82 -48.20 8.39
N LYS A 631 -45.07 -48.75 9.58
CA LYS A 631 -46.45 -48.94 10.05
C LYS A 631 -46.95 -47.64 10.67
N SER A 632 -48.23 -47.39 10.52
CA SER A 632 -48.97 -46.41 11.32
C SER A 632 -48.57 -46.49 12.81
N GLY A 633 -48.27 -45.34 13.42
CA GLY A 633 -47.87 -45.24 14.83
C GLY A 633 -46.44 -45.68 15.16
N ALA A 634 -45.67 -46.19 14.19
CA ALA A 634 -44.31 -46.66 14.44
C ALA A 634 -43.33 -45.50 14.73
N VAL A 635 -42.31 -45.80 15.53
CA VAL A 635 -41.11 -44.95 15.64
C VAL A 635 -40.03 -45.57 14.77
N ILE A 636 -39.52 -44.81 13.81
CA ILE A 636 -38.48 -45.27 12.87
C ILE A 636 -37.27 -44.35 12.96
N GLU A 637 -36.07 -44.91 12.74
CA GLU A 637 -34.84 -44.13 12.63
C GLU A 637 -34.46 -43.97 11.16
N ILE A 638 -34.05 -42.76 10.79
CA ILE A 638 -33.47 -42.47 9.47
C ILE A 638 -32.06 -41.97 9.69
N ALA A 639 -31.09 -42.67 9.11
CA ALA A 639 -29.71 -42.25 9.05
C ALA A 639 -29.37 -41.77 7.64
N ALA A 640 -28.80 -40.58 7.53
CA ALA A 640 -28.16 -40.11 6.31
C ALA A 640 -26.75 -40.68 6.22
N THR A 641 -26.40 -41.25 5.07
CA THR A 641 -24.99 -41.53 4.75
C THR A 641 -24.47 -40.36 3.95
N ALA A 642 -23.60 -39.57 4.57
CA ALA A 642 -22.91 -38.49 3.90
C ALA A 642 -21.40 -38.64 4.02
N SER A 643 -20.70 -38.23 2.97
CA SER A 643 -19.25 -38.22 2.89
C SER A 643 -18.81 -37.00 2.11
N ASP A 644 -17.70 -36.45 2.51
CA ASP A 644 -17.06 -35.34 1.84
C ASP A 644 -15.72 -35.82 1.26
N GLN A 645 -15.42 -35.45 0.02
CA GLN A 645 -14.20 -35.89 -0.65
C GLN A 645 -12.97 -35.20 -0.07
N ASP A 646 -13.15 -34.02 0.52
CA ASP A 646 -12.11 -33.20 1.13
C ASP A 646 -11.95 -33.49 2.64
N GLY A 647 -12.85 -34.31 3.21
CA GLY A 647 -12.79 -34.76 4.60
C GLY A 647 -13.36 -33.74 5.61
N ASP A 648 -14.16 -32.79 5.13
CA ASP A 648 -14.71 -31.72 5.95
C ASP A 648 -15.74 -32.19 7.00
N VAL A 649 -15.84 -31.42 8.08
CA VAL A 649 -16.83 -31.66 9.14
C VAL A 649 -18.20 -31.17 8.68
N LEU A 650 -19.12 -32.11 8.46
CA LEU A 650 -20.43 -31.84 7.87
C LEU A 650 -21.51 -31.44 8.89
N SER A 651 -22.36 -30.50 8.49
CA SER A 651 -23.56 -30.06 9.22
C SER A 651 -24.84 -30.57 8.54
N TYR A 652 -25.88 -30.87 9.33
CA TYR A 652 -27.10 -31.54 8.84
C TYR A 652 -28.35 -30.75 9.22
N GLN A 653 -29.23 -30.50 8.25
CA GLN A 653 -30.54 -29.91 8.46
C GLN A 653 -31.65 -30.81 7.89
N TRP A 654 -32.52 -31.27 8.77
CA TRP A 654 -33.62 -32.18 8.44
C TRP A 654 -34.93 -31.42 8.24
N HIS A 655 -35.64 -31.77 7.18
CA HIS A 655 -36.94 -31.22 6.82
C HIS A 655 -37.91 -32.38 6.60
N THR A 656 -39.03 -32.38 7.33
CA THR A 656 -40.06 -33.41 7.22
C THR A 656 -41.37 -32.77 6.76
N SER A 657 -42.12 -33.45 5.89
CA SER A 657 -43.43 -32.97 5.44
C SER A 657 -44.53 -33.27 6.47
N GLY A 658 -44.41 -32.72 7.69
CA GLY A 658 -45.41 -32.85 8.76
C GLY A 658 -45.17 -33.98 9.76
N LEU A 659 -44.03 -34.67 9.71
CA LEU A 659 -43.64 -35.66 10.73
C LEU A 659 -42.88 -34.99 11.87
N VAL A 660 -43.18 -35.36 13.11
CA VAL A 660 -42.39 -34.95 14.27
C VAL A 660 -41.12 -35.79 14.32
N TYR A 661 -39.96 -35.14 14.49
CA TYR A 661 -38.69 -35.83 14.63
C TYR A 661 -37.90 -35.36 15.86
N GLN A 662 -37.05 -36.25 16.36
CA GLN A 662 -36.05 -35.97 17.39
C GLN A 662 -34.66 -36.38 16.89
N PRO A 663 -33.65 -35.52 16.99
CA PRO A 663 -32.29 -35.88 16.61
C PRO A 663 -31.71 -36.93 17.57
N VAL A 664 -31.14 -38.01 17.03
CA VAL A 664 -30.37 -39.02 17.77
C VAL A 664 -28.87 -38.68 17.72
N SER A 665 -28.43 -38.22 16.55
CA SER A 665 -27.13 -37.64 16.28
C SER A 665 -27.30 -36.56 15.20
N VAL A 666 -26.21 -35.95 14.74
CA VAL A 666 -26.28 -35.00 13.62
C VAL A 666 -26.75 -35.66 12.32
N SER A 667 -26.35 -36.91 12.05
CA SER A 667 -26.67 -37.64 10.82
C SER A 667 -27.86 -38.61 10.95
N THR A 668 -28.45 -38.74 12.14
CA THR A 668 -29.57 -39.67 12.39
C THR A 668 -30.70 -39.01 13.16
N ILE A 669 -31.93 -39.12 12.65
CA ILE A 669 -33.15 -38.66 13.31
C ILE A 669 -34.09 -39.83 13.63
N ARG A 670 -34.81 -39.74 14.75
CA ARG A 670 -35.98 -40.55 15.09
C ARG A 670 -37.23 -39.84 14.62
N LEU A 671 -38.04 -40.50 13.81
CA LEU A 671 -39.35 -40.02 13.37
C LEU A 671 -40.45 -40.76 14.11
N THR A 672 -41.42 -40.00 14.61
CA THR A 672 -42.69 -40.54 15.07
C THR A 672 -43.67 -40.50 13.92
N VAL A 673 -44.03 -41.68 13.39
CA VAL A 673 -44.99 -41.81 12.30
C VAL A 673 -46.40 -41.65 12.88
N PRO A 674 -47.22 -40.72 12.37
CA PRO A 674 -48.59 -40.54 12.87
C PRO A 674 -49.43 -41.79 12.58
N GLU A 675 -50.50 -41.97 13.33
CA GLU A 675 -51.51 -42.96 12.98
C GLU A 675 -52.22 -42.52 11.69
N VAL A 676 -52.23 -43.37 10.68
CA VAL A 676 -52.90 -43.13 9.39
C VAL A 676 -53.87 -44.27 9.08
N THR A 677 -55.09 -43.90 8.66
CA THR A 677 -56.18 -44.81 8.31
C THR A 677 -56.23 -45.15 6.82
N VAL A 678 -55.41 -44.47 6.02
CA VAL A 678 -55.19 -44.74 4.60
C VAL A 678 -53.68 -44.71 4.31
N ASP A 679 -53.23 -45.53 3.37
CA ASP A 679 -51.82 -45.57 2.97
C ASP A 679 -51.37 -44.15 2.60
N SER A 680 -50.38 -43.66 3.32
CA SER A 680 -49.94 -42.26 3.26
C SER A 680 -48.45 -42.20 2.97
N GLN A 681 -47.99 -41.11 2.38
CA GLN A 681 -46.57 -40.90 2.07
C GLN A 681 -46.10 -39.57 2.65
N PHE A 682 -44.96 -39.61 3.32
CA PHE A 682 -44.30 -38.43 3.88
C PHE A 682 -42.92 -38.30 3.27
N THR A 683 -42.52 -37.09 2.94
CA THR A 683 -41.18 -36.82 2.41
C THR A 683 -40.29 -36.34 3.54
N VAL A 684 -39.10 -36.92 3.62
CA VAL A 684 -38.03 -36.48 4.51
C VAL A 684 -36.86 -36.07 3.65
N ARG A 685 -36.42 -34.82 3.79
CA ARG A 685 -35.26 -34.26 3.11
C ARG A 685 -34.20 -33.91 4.13
N VAL A 686 -32.96 -34.27 3.85
CA VAL A 686 -31.79 -33.78 4.57
C VAL A 686 -30.99 -32.88 3.64
N VAL A 687 -30.55 -31.74 4.16
CA VAL A 687 -29.54 -30.88 3.53
C VAL A 687 -28.28 -31.03 4.36
N VAL A 688 -27.18 -31.34 3.70
CA VAL A 688 -25.86 -31.48 4.31
C VAL A 688 -24.96 -30.40 3.74
N SER A 689 -24.34 -29.62 4.62
CA SER A 689 -23.51 -28.48 4.26
C SER A 689 -22.13 -28.59 4.90
N ASP A 690 -21.11 -28.20 4.15
CA ASP A 690 -19.75 -28.03 4.65
C ASP A 690 -19.53 -26.63 5.28
N PRO A 691 -18.39 -26.38 5.95
CA PRO A 691 -18.08 -25.09 6.58
C PRO A 691 -17.88 -23.91 5.60
N THR A 692 -17.71 -24.18 4.30
CA THR A 692 -17.49 -23.17 3.26
C THR A 692 -18.80 -22.70 2.61
N GLY A 693 -19.90 -23.42 2.85
CA GLY A 693 -21.25 -23.02 2.48
C GLY A 693 -21.86 -23.78 1.29
N GLU A 694 -21.12 -24.71 0.68
CA GLU A 694 -21.66 -25.61 -0.35
C GLU A 694 -22.52 -26.71 0.30
N SER A 695 -23.53 -27.20 -0.43
CA SER A 695 -24.49 -28.14 0.14
C SER A 695 -25.06 -29.14 -0.87
N ALA A 696 -25.38 -30.33 -0.37
CA ALA A 696 -26.15 -31.31 -1.10
C ALA A 696 -27.40 -31.71 -0.32
N SER A 697 -28.40 -32.20 -1.04
CA SER A 697 -29.62 -32.67 -0.40
C SER A 697 -30.08 -34.00 -0.96
N SER A 698 -30.60 -34.83 -0.08
CA SER A 698 -31.24 -36.11 -0.43
C SER A 698 -32.63 -36.15 0.18
N SER A 699 -33.57 -36.78 -0.52
CA SER A 699 -34.94 -36.98 -0.07
C SER A 699 -35.31 -38.45 -0.11
N THR A 700 -36.01 -38.92 0.93
CA THR A 700 -36.65 -40.24 0.97
C THR A 700 -38.14 -40.09 1.17
N VAL A 701 -38.89 -41.07 0.68
CA VAL A 701 -40.33 -41.19 0.92
C VAL A 701 -40.57 -42.27 1.96
N VAL A 702 -41.13 -41.89 3.10
CA VAL A 702 -41.66 -42.81 4.09
C VAL A 702 -43.08 -43.17 3.68
N LYS A 703 -43.25 -44.39 3.17
CA LYS A 703 -44.54 -45.00 2.85
C LYS A 703 -45.09 -45.59 4.13
N VAL A 704 -46.16 -45.01 4.62
CA VAL A 704 -46.84 -45.44 5.83
C VAL A 704 -48.03 -46.27 5.40
N LYS A 705 -47.94 -47.56 5.64
CA LYS A 705 -49.07 -48.45 5.44
C LYS A 705 -50.09 -48.18 6.54
N ALA A 706 -51.33 -47.94 6.15
CA ALA A 706 -52.43 -47.75 7.07
C ALA A 706 -52.45 -48.87 8.10
N ASN A 707 -52.68 -48.51 9.36
CA ASN A 707 -53.17 -49.52 10.27
C ASN A 707 -54.56 -49.87 9.78
N ASN A 708 -54.69 -50.98 9.03
CA ASN A 708 -55.99 -51.55 8.73
C ASN A 708 -56.67 -52.14 9.98
N ASP A 709 -56.09 -51.92 11.16
CA ASP A 709 -56.78 -51.92 12.45
C ASP A 709 -57.60 -50.63 12.67
N ALA A 710 -57.97 -49.93 11.59
CA ALA A 710 -59.18 -49.13 11.55
C ALA A 710 -60.37 -50.08 11.80
N CYS A 711 -60.68 -50.25 13.07
CA CYS A 711 -61.81 -51.05 13.51
C CYS A 711 -63.10 -50.41 12.99
N SER A 712 -63.58 -50.91 11.86
CA SER A 712 -64.88 -50.56 11.32
C SER A 712 -65.95 -51.25 12.16
N ILE A 713 -66.89 -50.49 12.71
CA ILE A 713 -68.10 -51.02 13.36
C ILE A 713 -69.12 -51.55 12.33
N SER A 714 -68.70 -51.91 11.12
CA SER A 714 -69.54 -52.47 10.07
C SER A 714 -69.32 -53.98 9.98
N ASP A 715 -70.39 -54.77 9.98
CA ASP A 715 -70.34 -56.20 9.73
C ASP A 715 -70.54 -56.46 8.22
N PRO A 716 -69.55 -57.02 7.49
CA PRO A 716 -69.69 -57.35 6.07
C PRO A 716 -70.89 -58.27 5.79
N ASN A 717 -71.30 -59.08 6.77
CA ASN A 717 -72.43 -59.98 6.67
C ASN A 717 -73.78 -59.25 6.76
N ALA A 718 -73.80 -57.98 7.20
CA ALA A 718 -75.03 -57.18 7.31
C ALA A 718 -75.72 -56.94 5.96
N ALA A 719 -75.00 -56.98 4.83
CA ALA A 719 -75.59 -56.89 3.51
C ALA A 719 -76.45 -58.12 3.14
N ASN A 720 -76.25 -59.26 3.82
CA ASN A 720 -76.96 -60.51 3.54
C ASN A 720 -78.30 -60.64 4.27
N TYR A 721 -78.66 -59.68 5.13
CA TYR A 721 -79.91 -59.68 5.88
C TYR A 721 -80.79 -58.49 5.49
N ALA A 722 -82.11 -58.69 5.52
CA ALA A 722 -83.05 -57.65 5.17
C ALA A 722 -82.95 -56.45 6.13
N ILE A 723 -83.02 -55.22 5.59
CA ILE A 723 -82.94 -54.00 6.39
C ILE A 723 -84.14 -53.93 7.36
N TRP A 724 -83.86 -53.61 8.64
CA TRP A 724 -84.90 -53.44 9.65
C TRP A 724 -85.87 -52.32 9.28
N SER A 725 -87.16 -52.54 9.55
CA SER A 725 -88.24 -51.60 9.24
C SER A 725 -89.21 -51.49 10.41
N ALA A 726 -89.47 -50.27 10.83
CA ALA A 726 -90.36 -49.94 11.95
C ALA A 726 -91.79 -50.50 11.79
N SER A 727 -92.30 -50.60 10.56
CA SER A 727 -93.65 -51.09 10.28
C SER A 727 -93.78 -52.61 10.22
N LYS A 728 -92.68 -53.36 10.18
CA LYS A 728 -92.68 -54.83 10.07
C LYS A 728 -92.62 -55.48 11.46
N SER A 729 -93.40 -56.53 11.67
CA SER A 729 -93.32 -57.37 12.86
C SER A 729 -92.27 -58.47 12.67
N TYR A 730 -91.45 -58.70 13.70
CA TYR A 730 -90.38 -59.70 13.73
C TYR A 730 -90.63 -60.68 14.87
N SER A 731 -90.45 -61.97 14.61
CA SER A 731 -90.56 -63.02 15.63
C SER A 731 -89.20 -63.29 16.28
N GLY A 732 -89.22 -63.87 17.48
CA GLY A 732 -87.98 -64.26 18.16
C GLY A 732 -87.14 -65.19 17.29
N GLY A 733 -85.89 -64.81 17.04
CA GLY A 733 -84.95 -65.50 16.15
C GLY A 733 -84.67 -64.79 14.83
N ASP A 734 -85.53 -63.85 14.38
CA ASP A 734 -85.38 -63.18 13.09
C ASP A 734 -84.12 -62.29 13.05
N LEU A 735 -83.38 -62.35 11.94
CA LEU A 735 -82.17 -61.56 11.69
C LEU A 735 -82.44 -60.40 10.74
N VAL A 736 -81.96 -59.22 11.09
CA VAL A 736 -82.10 -57.98 10.30
C VAL A 736 -80.80 -57.20 10.25
N SER A 737 -80.65 -56.42 9.18
CA SER A 737 -79.58 -55.45 9.03
C SER A 737 -80.03 -54.07 9.50
N TYR A 738 -79.28 -53.44 10.39
CA TYR A 738 -79.51 -52.05 10.80
C TYR A 738 -78.18 -51.37 11.11
N LYS A 739 -77.94 -50.19 10.49
CA LYS A 739 -76.66 -49.46 10.54
C LYS A 739 -75.44 -50.32 10.15
N GLN A 740 -75.59 -51.16 9.14
CA GLN A 740 -74.55 -52.10 8.67
C GLN A 740 -74.10 -53.12 9.73
N LEU A 741 -74.99 -53.46 10.67
CA LEU A 741 -74.82 -54.49 11.68
C LEU A 741 -75.97 -55.49 11.65
N VAL A 742 -75.71 -56.71 12.10
CA VAL A 742 -76.68 -57.81 12.16
C VAL A 742 -77.27 -57.90 13.56
N TRP A 743 -78.59 -57.90 13.62
CA TRP A 743 -79.36 -57.94 14.87
C TRP A 743 -80.35 -59.10 14.84
N LYS A 744 -80.51 -59.78 15.97
CA LYS A 744 -81.45 -60.87 16.17
C LYS A 744 -82.57 -60.45 17.11
N ALA A 745 -83.82 -60.64 16.73
CA ALA A 745 -84.94 -60.41 17.62
C ALA A 745 -84.90 -61.45 18.77
N LYS A 746 -84.86 -61.01 20.03
CA LYS A 746 -84.91 -61.91 21.19
C LYS A 746 -86.30 -62.50 21.39
N TYR A 747 -87.33 -61.72 21.05
CA TYR A 747 -88.75 -62.06 21.15
C TYR A 747 -89.55 -61.23 20.13
N TRP A 748 -90.87 -61.41 20.08
CA TRP A 748 -91.72 -60.67 19.12
C TRP A 748 -91.55 -59.16 19.27
N SER A 749 -91.30 -58.45 18.16
CA SER A 749 -90.96 -57.03 18.17
C SER A 749 -91.48 -56.32 16.93
N GLN A 750 -92.11 -55.15 17.10
CA GLN A 750 -92.53 -54.25 16.03
C GLN A 750 -92.27 -52.82 16.47
N ASN A 751 -91.75 -51.98 15.59
CA ASN A 751 -91.40 -50.58 15.85
C ASN A 751 -90.34 -50.34 16.96
N ASN A 752 -89.73 -51.39 17.53
CA ASN A 752 -88.60 -51.24 18.45
C ASN A 752 -87.28 -51.23 17.66
N GLN A 753 -86.54 -50.12 17.71
CA GLN A 753 -85.29 -49.94 16.96
C GLN A 753 -84.16 -50.82 17.55
N PRO A 754 -83.37 -51.56 16.73
CA PRO A 754 -82.41 -52.55 17.23
C PRO A 754 -81.32 -52.03 18.18
N ASP A 755 -80.79 -50.84 17.95
CA ASP A 755 -79.72 -50.26 18.77
C ASP A 755 -80.19 -49.61 20.08
N ASN A 756 -81.49 -49.43 20.28
CA ASN A 756 -82.03 -48.73 21.46
C ASN A 756 -83.09 -49.55 22.24
N SER A 757 -83.33 -50.80 21.87
CA SER A 757 -84.26 -51.69 22.57
C SER A 757 -83.57 -52.97 23.02
N ASP A 758 -84.03 -53.52 24.13
CA ASP A 758 -83.65 -54.83 24.65
C ASP A 758 -84.30 -55.98 23.87
N ALA A 759 -85.27 -55.69 23.01
CA ALA A 759 -85.90 -56.66 22.10
C ALA A 759 -84.93 -57.24 21.06
N TRP A 760 -83.76 -56.64 20.91
CA TRP A 760 -82.76 -57.00 19.90
C TRP A 760 -81.42 -57.34 20.53
N GLU A 761 -80.86 -58.46 20.10
CA GLU A 761 -79.51 -58.93 20.38
C GLU A 761 -78.60 -58.54 19.22
N LEU A 762 -77.45 -57.93 19.51
CA LEU A 762 -76.44 -57.68 18.50
C LEU A 762 -75.70 -58.99 18.21
N ILE A 763 -75.67 -59.41 16.95
CA ILE A 763 -74.97 -60.63 16.51
C ILE A 763 -73.57 -60.31 15.98
N SER A 764 -73.41 -59.14 15.37
CA SER A 764 -72.12 -58.67 14.91
C SER A 764 -71.13 -58.54 16.07
N ASP A 765 -69.90 -59.02 15.87
CA ASP A 765 -68.84 -59.04 16.91
C ASP A 765 -68.20 -57.66 17.10
N VAL A 766 -69.01 -56.69 17.53
CA VAL A 766 -68.61 -55.32 17.85
C VAL A 766 -69.27 -54.87 19.15
N ALA A 767 -68.63 -53.99 19.91
CA ALA A 767 -69.27 -53.34 21.06
C ALA A 767 -69.77 -51.97 20.67
N LEU A 768 -71.07 -51.74 20.87
CA LEU A 768 -71.70 -50.46 20.57
C LEU A 768 -71.59 -49.47 21.74
N PRO A 769 -71.69 -48.16 21.50
CA PRO A 769 -71.71 -47.16 22.56
C PRO A 769 -72.76 -47.48 23.63
N TRP A 770 -72.36 -47.36 24.90
CA TRP A 770 -73.27 -47.55 26.03
C TRP A 770 -74.39 -46.50 26.02
N SER A 771 -75.62 -46.93 26.29
CA SER A 771 -76.82 -46.09 26.33
C SER A 771 -77.49 -46.17 27.69
N THR A 772 -77.81 -45.02 28.26
CA THR A 772 -78.51 -44.92 29.55
C THR A 772 -79.93 -45.52 29.52
N GLN A 773 -80.53 -45.61 28.32
CA GLN A 773 -81.92 -46.00 28.13
C GLN A 773 -82.10 -47.50 27.87
N LYS A 774 -81.04 -48.22 27.47
CA LYS A 774 -81.08 -49.65 27.14
C LYS A 774 -80.74 -50.50 28.35
N ALA A 775 -81.46 -51.61 28.52
CA ALA A 775 -81.12 -52.63 29.51
C ALA A 775 -80.12 -53.64 28.90
N TYR A 776 -79.12 -54.02 29.68
CA TYR A 776 -78.05 -54.95 29.30
C TYR A 776 -78.08 -56.15 30.24
N SER A 777 -77.91 -57.35 29.70
CA SER A 777 -77.82 -58.61 30.46
C SER A 777 -76.37 -59.01 30.70
N GLY A 778 -76.14 -59.94 31.64
CA GLY A 778 -74.80 -60.47 31.90
C GLY A 778 -74.17 -61.07 30.64
N GLY A 779 -72.97 -60.61 30.28
CA GLY A 779 -72.26 -60.96 29.05
C GLY A 779 -72.37 -59.93 27.92
N ASP A 780 -73.34 -58.98 27.98
CA ASP A 780 -73.47 -57.94 26.96
C ASP A 780 -72.28 -56.98 27.00
N GLN A 781 -71.74 -56.64 25.83
CA GLN A 781 -70.58 -55.76 25.69
C GLN A 781 -70.95 -54.38 25.12
N VAL A 782 -70.36 -53.32 25.70
CA VAL A 782 -70.55 -51.93 25.28
C VAL A 782 -69.21 -51.19 25.21
N ALA A 783 -69.15 -50.13 24.41
CA ALA A 783 -68.04 -49.20 24.35
C ALA A 783 -68.37 -47.92 25.12
N TYR A 784 -67.47 -47.45 25.97
CA TYR A 784 -67.61 -46.17 26.67
C TYR A 784 -66.22 -45.58 26.91
N ASN A 785 -66.02 -44.30 26.56
CA ASN A 785 -64.71 -43.61 26.66
C ASN A 785 -63.53 -44.42 26.08
N SER A 786 -63.71 -45.00 24.89
CA SER A 786 -62.70 -45.82 24.18
C SER A 786 -62.32 -47.12 24.89
N VAL A 787 -63.11 -47.59 25.85
CA VAL A 787 -62.89 -48.85 26.58
C VAL A 787 -64.11 -49.76 26.41
N LYS A 788 -63.85 -51.05 26.18
CA LYS A 788 -64.86 -52.11 26.07
C LYS A 788 -65.21 -52.59 27.46
N TYR A 789 -66.50 -52.61 27.78
CA TYR A 789 -67.02 -53.09 29.05
C TYR A 789 -68.01 -54.23 28.84
N GLU A 790 -67.97 -55.23 29.70
CA GLU A 790 -68.92 -56.36 29.72
C GLU A 790 -69.74 -56.33 31.01
N ALA A 791 -71.06 -56.40 30.88
CA ALA A 791 -71.96 -56.44 32.02
C ALA A 791 -71.80 -57.78 32.75
N LYS A 792 -71.61 -57.75 34.08
CA LYS A 792 -71.51 -58.97 34.89
C LYS A 792 -72.88 -59.63 35.11
N TRP A 793 -73.93 -58.82 35.18
CA TRP A 793 -75.34 -59.23 35.32
C TRP A 793 -76.24 -58.09 34.80
N TRP A 794 -77.56 -58.26 34.89
CA TRP A 794 -78.52 -57.30 34.35
C TRP A 794 -78.34 -55.87 34.93
N THR A 795 -78.31 -54.86 34.06
CA THR A 795 -78.17 -53.45 34.43
C THR A 795 -78.88 -52.52 33.43
N ARG A 796 -79.35 -51.36 33.90
CA ARG A 796 -79.89 -50.27 33.05
C ARG A 796 -79.56 -48.93 33.69
N GLY A 797 -78.89 -48.05 32.95
CA GLY A 797 -78.54 -46.71 33.42
C GLY A 797 -77.27 -46.61 34.27
N ASP A 798 -76.66 -47.72 34.70
CA ASP A 798 -75.39 -47.70 35.43
C ASP A 798 -74.19 -47.45 34.49
N GLN A 799 -73.43 -46.38 34.74
CA GLN A 799 -72.33 -45.94 33.87
C GLN A 799 -71.11 -46.91 33.91
N PRO A 800 -70.53 -47.31 32.76
CA PRO A 800 -69.52 -48.38 32.68
C PRO A 800 -68.19 -48.17 33.40
N ASP A 801 -67.70 -46.94 33.48
CA ASP A 801 -66.41 -46.59 34.12
C ASP A 801 -66.55 -46.29 35.62
N VAL A 802 -67.77 -46.21 36.14
CA VAL A 802 -68.05 -45.89 37.56
C VAL A 802 -68.64 -47.09 38.29
N SER A 803 -69.58 -47.81 37.67
CA SER A 803 -70.33 -48.87 38.34
C SER A 803 -69.63 -50.22 38.30
N SER A 804 -69.59 -50.91 39.44
CA SER A 804 -68.93 -52.22 39.60
C SER A 804 -69.64 -53.37 38.87
N VAL A 805 -70.84 -53.11 38.32
CA VAL A 805 -71.60 -54.06 37.48
C VAL A 805 -70.92 -54.32 36.13
N TRP A 806 -69.99 -53.46 35.71
CA TRP A 806 -69.23 -53.60 34.48
C TRP A 806 -67.81 -54.14 34.73
N THR A 807 -67.29 -54.91 33.78
CA THR A 807 -65.89 -55.36 33.76
C THR A 807 -65.21 -54.78 32.53
N SER A 808 -64.10 -54.05 32.70
CA SER A 808 -63.29 -53.61 31.56
C SER A 808 -62.65 -54.81 30.87
N LYS A 809 -62.72 -54.85 29.54
CA LYS A 809 -62.19 -55.91 28.66
C LYS A 809 -61.08 -55.39 27.74
N GLY A 810 -60.56 -54.19 28.00
CA GLY A 810 -59.53 -53.54 27.19
C GLY A 810 -60.09 -52.48 26.24
N SER A 811 -59.28 -52.07 25.27
CA SER A 811 -59.59 -50.99 24.32
C SER A 811 -60.82 -51.33 23.46
N ALA A 812 -61.75 -50.38 23.32
CA ALA A 812 -62.82 -50.45 22.32
C ALA A 812 -62.48 -49.56 21.12
N CYS A 813 -63.02 -49.92 19.97
CA CYS A 813 -63.03 -49.10 18.77
C CYS A 813 -63.98 -47.92 18.98
N GLN A 814 -63.56 -46.71 18.60
CA GLN A 814 -64.41 -45.51 18.65
C GLN A 814 -65.31 -45.40 17.44
#